data_AF-A0A1I8FWQ0-F1
#
_entry.id   AF-A0A1I8FWQ0-F1
#
_cell.length_a   1.000
_cell.length_b   1.000
_cell.length_c   1.000
_cell.angle_alpha   90.00
_cell.angle_beta   90.00
_cell.angle_gamma   90.00
#
_symmetry.space_group_name_H-M   'P 1'
#
loop_
_entity.id
_entity.type
_entity.pdbx_description
1 polymer ?
#
loop_
_entity_poly.entity_id
_entity_poly.type
_entity_poly.pdbx_seq_one_letter_code
_entity_poly.pdbx_strand_id
1 'polypeptide(L)'
;AWVPRGGCALENKHLEERHAFSRHYVRINNTDKRCLLRALVVACAYLQFVAKRITEDVWRRIKTNSPKQTKLATELQVEAGLYTTHQIVSQAGPFGLDALPEAICSLNRLHPGHNFGVRVYRAEEANRCIFNLPGTEILHLHLVEQHFNVITKLPAFFGSHHYCAKCEMAYDSDPAKHKCADACSTCKTPGSNCKVNRAYVRCQDCGLNCYNAQCLENHKRKNKAGRSRCDSVHVCGTCGYLEELKVGQAPEHQCGYAKCPVCKQYDETATHECFVTPPKAKESSAPPRCGACGGLHSSANCIAGRDLARDFTSCVSHSDCACGMREFVSVGPHSIDAFYCWLTTLFKQGAIAIAHNGSAYDAFLLLGALLNGLAKKKPQVIFQNSRLMYMKCDKIAFKDSLNFIPIGLAQFPKALGLGTQLTKGDFPHVFNQPENWGYVGPYCSIEMYGGKKNKQHDSITDWLAKQEGRVFDFNKEYLDYCLQDTLILREGCLKYARLIKDICGLDAFVQSNTIAGLAMAVFTTKFMEPNTLGVISRRSDVQSHKARCWLAHLNATEFGGRLRTADSGGEAFAMGRKVDGFDSETRTVLQFHGCFFHGCPKCFPNGDVLHPLKNQPMRAIYEETERFTRLLSTAYNVRVMWEHDYQDEGAPVQQPIRLEDALFGGRTEAFVPHAEATETVQLRYRDVLKAESSGSPGMTEDAKAAYMASFFEREGVRLEKALGQILPADDLTSTEIVDSYEAWLQRLTDPSIKVKSCEPIGECFMMLEYKPRIGVAGERAFKYANVPIGVFTTSHARLRLYEALEGLGTRVIYADTDSVVYRCSPGEYEPPGGSSLGQWTDEVPAGCRMVQFTTGGPKLYRYVVEKPD
;
A
#
# COMPACT_ATOMS: atom_id res chain seq x y z
N ALA A 1 -27.74 -5.46 -32.86
CA ALA A 1 -26.52 -5.11 -32.12
C ALA A 1 -25.92 -3.85 -32.74
N TRP A 2 -25.59 -2.84 -31.94
CA TRP A 2 -25.02 -1.58 -32.43
C TRP A 2 -23.56 -1.83 -32.86
N VAL A 3 -23.24 -1.62 -34.13
CA VAL A 3 -21.88 -1.78 -34.67
C VAL A 3 -21.18 -0.41 -34.60
N PRO A 4 -19.99 -0.31 -33.98
CA PRO A 4 -19.22 0.94 -33.96
C PRO A 4 -18.88 1.35 -35.40
N ARG A 5 -19.18 2.59 -35.80
CA ARG A 5 -18.92 3.13 -37.15
C ARG A 5 -17.91 4.27 -37.08
N GLY A 6 -16.84 4.15 -37.86
CA GLY A 6 -15.69 5.07 -37.88
C GLY A 6 -16.01 6.53 -38.22
N GLY A 7 -15.82 7.47 -37.28
CA GLY A 7 -16.07 8.91 -37.44
C GLY A 7 -14.86 9.76 -37.89
N CYS A 8 -15.04 11.09 -37.86
CA CYS A 8 -13.95 12.07 -38.00
C CYS A 8 -13.09 12.10 -36.72
N ALA A 9 -11.95 12.78 -36.74
CA ALA A 9 -11.17 12.99 -35.52
C ALA A 9 -12.02 13.71 -34.45
N LEU A 10 -12.05 13.18 -33.22
CA LEU A 10 -12.75 13.77 -32.08
C LEU A 10 -11.93 14.96 -31.52
N GLU A 11 -12.61 16.02 -31.04
CA GLU A 11 -12.00 17.14 -30.31
C GLU A 11 -11.76 16.86 -28.82
N ASN A 12 -12.19 15.69 -28.31
CA ASN A 12 -12.10 15.33 -26.90
C ASN A 12 -10.66 14.99 -26.46
N LYS A 13 -9.95 15.98 -25.94
CA LYS A 13 -8.58 15.88 -25.41
C LYS A 13 -8.41 14.93 -24.21
N HIS A 14 -9.41 14.80 -23.33
CA HIS A 14 -9.24 14.16 -22.01
C HIS A 14 -9.04 12.62 -22.01
N LEU A 15 -9.74 11.85 -22.86
CA LEU A 15 -9.51 10.39 -22.96
C LEU A 15 -8.24 10.07 -23.77
N GLU A 16 -7.83 10.98 -24.66
CA GLU A 16 -6.64 10.85 -25.51
C GLU A 16 -5.34 11.28 -24.80
N GLU A 17 -5.42 12.21 -23.84
CA GLU A 17 -4.29 12.69 -23.02
C GLU A 17 -3.84 11.68 -21.94
N ARG A 18 -4.77 10.86 -21.40
CA ARG A 18 -4.41 9.71 -20.52
C ARG A 18 -3.45 8.72 -21.18
N HIS A 19 -3.43 8.68 -22.52
CA HIS A 19 -2.55 7.85 -23.31
C HIS A 19 -1.49 8.68 -24.02
N ALA A 20 -0.76 9.57 -23.32
CA ALA A 20 0.42 10.26 -23.86
C ALA A 20 1.27 9.32 -24.73
N PHE A 21 1.06 9.41 -26.04
CA PHE A 21 1.30 8.27 -26.91
C PHE A 21 2.80 8.06 -27.04
N SER A 22 3.26 6.91 -26.58
CA SER A 22 4.60 6.44 -26.92
C SER A 22 4.80 6.57 -28.44
N ARG A 23 6.05 6.71 -28.88
CA ARG A 23 6.44 6.67 -30.32
C ARG A 23 5.88 5.46 -31.11
N HIS A 24 5.24 4.51 -30.42
CA HIS A 24 4.67 3.29 -30.96
C HIS A 24 3.14 3.30 -31.16
N TYR A 25 2.50 4.46 -31.09
CA TYR A 25 1.09 4.64 -31.47
C TYR A 25 0.95 5.74 -32.53
N VAL A 26 0.04 5.55 -33.48
CA VAL A 26 -0.23 6.52 -34.54
C VAL A 26 -1.69 6.92 -34.52
N ARG A 27 -1.92 8.21 -34.25
CA ARG A 27 -3.23 8.84 -34.37
C ARG A 27 -3.58 9.03 -35.84
N ILE A 28 -4.77 8.62 -36.23
CA ILE A 28 -5.30 8.90 -37.56
C ILE A 28 -5.99 10.26 -37.51
N ASN A 29 -5.38 11.24 -38.16
CA ASN A 29 -6.00 12.55 -38.32
C ASN A 29 -6.73 12.57 -39.66
N ASN A 30 -8.05 12.63 -39.63
CA ASN A 30 -8.87 12.65 -40.83
C ASN A 30 -10.10 13.55 -40.65
N THR A 31 -10.43 14.26 -41.73
CA THR A 31 -11.64 15.06 -41.87
C THR A 31 -12.75 14.31 -42.61
N ASP A 32 -12.42 13.18 -43.26
CA ASP A 32 -13.38 12.29 -43.89
C ASP A 32 -13.86 11.20 -42.90
N LYS A 33 -14.98 10.53 -43.15
CA LYS A 33 -15.49 9.45 -42.26
C LYS A 33 -14.83 8.09 -42.53
N ARG A 34 -13.52 8.07 -42.81
CA ARG A 34 -12.78 6.89 -43.32
C ARG A 34 -11.60 6.46 -42.43
N CYS A 35 -11.66 6.74 -41.13
CA CYS A 35 -10.58 6.42 -40.18
C CYS A 35 -10.20 4.92 -40.20
N LEU A 36 -11.15 4.00 -40.39
CA LEU A 36 -10.87 2.56 -40.50
C LEU A 36 -9.90 2.23 -41.66
N LEU A 37 -10.23 2.67 -42.88
CA LEU A 37 -9.42 2.38 -44.06
C LEU A 37 -8.07 3.08 -43.99
N ARG A 38 -8.04 4.31 -43.46
CA ARG A 38 -6.79 5.04 -43.21
C ARG A 38 -5.91 4.32 -42.17
N ALA A 39 -6.50 3.79 -41.11
CA ALA A 39 -5.80 3.03 -40.09
C ALA A 39 -5.20 1.74 -40.66
N LEU A 40 -5.94 1.00 -41.51
CA LEU A 40 -5.43 -0.18 -42.20
C LEU A 40 -4.25 0.14 -43.11
N VAL A 41 -4.35 1.21 -43.91
CA VAL A 41 -3.25 1.67 -44.78
C VAL A 41 -2.01 2.03 -43.97
N VAL A 42 -2.18 2.75 -42.85
CA VAL A 42 -1.07 3.14 -41.97
C VAL A 42 -0.46 1.92 -41.27
N ALA A 43 -1.27 0.98 -40.79
CA ALA A 43 -0.78 -0.26 -40.17
C ALA A 43 0.02 -1.11 -41.17
N CYS A 44 -0.48 -1.25 -42.40
CA CYS A 44 0.22 -1.96 -43.48
C CYS A 44 1.55 -1.28 -43.83
N ALA A 45 1.54 0.04 -44.02
CA ALA A 45 2.76 0.80 -44.31
C ALA A 45 3.80 0.67 -43.19
N TYR A 46 3.38 0.61 -41.92
CA TYR A 46 4.30 0.38 -40.82
C TYR A 46 4.97 -1.00 -40.90
N LEU A 47 4.22 -2.08 -41.19
CA LEU A 47 4.82 -3.41 -41.38
C LEU A 47 5.82 -3.42 -42.54
N GLN A 48 5.49 -2.76 -43.66
CA GLN A 48 6.40 -2.62 -44.80
C GLN A 48 7.66 -1.83 -44.45
N PHE A 49 7.53 -0.79 -43.60
CA PHE A 49 8.67 0.00 -43.11
C PHE A 49 9.58 -0.83 -42.21
N VAL A 50 9.01 -1.58 -41.26
CA VAL A 50 9.79 -2.48 -40.37
C VAL A 50 10.49 -3.58 -41.18
N ALA A 51 9.84 -4.08 -42.23
CA ALA A 51 10.42 -5.03 -43.18
C ALA A 51 11.43 -4.38 -44.17
N LYS A 52 11.73 -3.09 -44.03
CA LYS A 52 12.64 -2.30 -44.90
C LYS A 52 12.24 -2.27 -46.39
N ARG A 53 10.96 -2.47 -46.70
CA ARG A 53 10.42 -2.45 -48.08
C ARG A 53 10.06 -1.05 -48.56
N ILE A 54 9.76 -0.13 -47.65
CA ILE A 54 9.54 1.29 -47.93
C ILE A 54 10.53 2.14 -47.16
N THR A 55 10.88 3.31 -47.70
CA THR A 55 11.79 4.25 -47.03
C THR A 55 11.10 4.99 -45.89
N GLU A 56 11.89 5.53 -44.97
CA GLU A 56 11.36 6.33 -43.85
C GLU A 56 10.55 7.55 -44.34
N ASP A 57 10.95 8.18 -45.45
CA ASP A 57 10.21 9.30 -46.05
C ASP A 57 8.84 8.90 -46.60
N VAL A 58 8.72 7.68 -47.12
CA VAL A 58 7.43 7.14 -47.58
C VAL A 58 6.56 6.81 -46.38
N TRP A 59 7.15 6.20 -45.34
CA TRP A 59 6.45 5.94 -44.07
C TRP A 59 5.93 7.23 -43.43
N ARG A 60 6.78 8.26 -43.27
CA ARG A 60 6.38 9.56 -42.69
C ARG A 60 5.22 10.19 -43.45
N ARG A 61 5.27 10.16 -44.79
CA ARG A 61 4.19 10.66 -45.65
C ARG A 61 2.88 9.88 -45.48
N ILE A 62 2.91 8.55 -45.37
CA ILE A 62 1.69 7.75 -45.18
C ILE A 62 1.17 7.85 -43.74
N LYS A 63 2.05 7.99 -42.76
CA LYS A 63 1.71 8.15 -41.33
C LYS A 63 0.89 9.42 -41.06
N THR A 64 1.24 10.53 -41.70
CA THR A 64 0.53 11.81 -41.57
C THR A 64 -0.69 11.89 -42.49
N ASN A 65 -1.67 12.75 -42.18
CA ASN A 65 -2.78 13.03 -43.09
C ASN A 65 -2.26 13.70 -44.38
N SER A 66 -2.01 12.89 -45.41
CA SER A 66 -1.42 13.35 -46.66
C SER A 66 -2.29 12.96 -47.87
N PRO A 67 -2.06 13.60 -49.04
CA PRO A 67 -2.69 13.18 -50.28
C PRO A 67 -2.38 11.71 -50.61
N LYS A 68 -1.18 11.21 -50.26
CA LYS A 68 -0.79 9.82 -50.48
C LYS A 68 -1.57 8.85 -49.60
N GLN A 69 -1.75 9.16 -48.32
CA GLN A 69 -2.59 8.35 -47.42
C GLN A 69 -4.05 8.32 -47.92
N THR A 70 -4.56 9.46 -48.39
CA THR A 70 -5.91 9.60 -48.92
C THR A 70 -6.12 8.78 -50.20
N LYS A 71 -5.14 8.79 -51.11
CA LYS A 71 -5.15 7.99 -52.34
C LYS A 71 -5.22 6.50 -52.03
N LEU A 72 -4.31 6.00 -51.19
CA LEU A 72 -4.25 4.58 -50.80
C LEU A 72 -5.53 4.11 -50.09
N ALA A 73 -6.09 4.94 -49.20
CA ALA A 73 -7.35 4.61 -48.53
C ALA A 73 -8.53 4.54 -49.52
N THR A 74 -8.49 5.37 -50.57
CA THR A 74 -9.51 5.37 -51.64
C THR A 74 -9.36 4.14 -52.55
N GLU A 75 -8.13 3.77 -52.92
CA GLU A 75 -7.84 2.53 -53.67
C GLU A 75 -8.33 1.29 -52.92
N LEU A 76 -8.05 1.22 -51.60
CA LEU A 76 -8.54 0.13 -50.75
C LEU A 76 -10.08 0.09 -50.68
N GLN A 77 -10.73 1.26 -50.61
CA GLN A 77 -12.19 1.36 -50.58
C GLN A 77 -12.83 0.83 -51.87
N VAL A 78 -12.27 1.20 -53.03
CA VAL A 78 -12.74 0.77 -54.35
C VAL A 78 -12.58 -0.74 -54.52
N GLU A 79 -11.40 -1.27 -54.18
CA GLU A 79 -11.09 -2.70 -54.26
C GLU A 79 -11.94 -3.54 -53.28
N ALA A 80 -12.38 -2.95 -52.17
CA ALA A 80 -13.28 -3.59 -51.21
C ALA A 80 -14.76 -3.50 -51.57
N GLY A 81 -15.13 -2.81 -52.66
CA GLY A 81 -16.53 -2.61 -53.02
C GLY A 81 -17.31 -1.80 -51.98
N LEU A 82 -16.63 -1.00 -51.15
CA LEU A 82 -17.21 -0.27 -50.02
C LEU A 82 -17.78 1.08 -50.49
N TYR A 83 -18.81 1.02 -51.34
CA TYR A 83 -19.60 2.16 -51.81
C TYR A 83 -21.07 1.74 -52.02
N THR A 84 -22.02 2.65 -51.81
CA THR A 84 -23.44 2.41 -52.11
C THR A 84 -23.77 2.84 -53.54
N THR A 85 -24.80 2.26 -54.15
CA THR A 85 -25.23 2.51 -55.55
C THR A 85 -25.58 3.97 -55.86
N HIS A 86 -25.67 4.85 -54.85
CA HIS A 86 -26.06 6.26 -54.98
C HIS A 86 -25.09 7.27 -54.32
N GLN A 87 -23.89 6.87 -53.87
CA GLN A 87 -22.90 7.80 -53.29
C GLN A 87 -21.60 7.87 -54.09
N ILE A 88 -21.08 9.08 -54.28
CA ILE A 88 -19.72 9.31 -54.79
C ILE A 88 -18.73 8.68 -53.80
N VAL A 89 -17.67 8.00 -54.27
CA VAL A 89 -16.67 7.29 -53.44
C VAL A 89 -16.16 8.13 -52.26
N SER A 90 -16.08 9.45 -52.43
CA SER A 90 -15.69 10.41 -51.39
C SER A 90 -16.66 10.56 -50.21
N GLN A 91 -17.88 10.02 -50.29
CA GLN A 91 -18.96 10.20 -49.30
C GLN A 91 -19.43 8.89 -48.61
N ALA A 92 -18.88 7.72 -48.94
CA ALA A 92 -19.42 6.42 -48.52
C ALA A 92 -19.11 5.98 -47.06
N GLY A 93 -18.59 6.85 -46.20
CA GLY A 93 -18.34 6.55 -44.77
C GLY A 93 -19.51 6.99 -43.87
N PRO A 94 -19.66 6.44 -42.64
CA PRO A 94 -18.63 5.78 -41.82
C PRO A 94 -18.59 4.24 -41.91
N PHE A 95 -17.38 3.66 -41.95
CA PHE A 95 -17.14 2.20 -41.96
C PHE A 95 -16.86 1.65 -40.55
N GLY A 96 -17.46 0.51 -40.19
CA GLY A 96 -17.31 -0.13 -38.89
C GLY A 96 -16.55 -1.46 -38.92
N LEU A 97 -16.60 -2.19 -37.80
CA LEU A 97 -15.99 -3.53 -37.69
C LEU A 97 -16.53 -4.54 -38.71
N ASP A 98 -17.76 -4.32 -39.17
CA ASP A 98 -18.44 -5.09 -40.21
C ASP A 98 -17.72 -5.04 -41.56
N ALA A 99 -17.01 -3.96 -41.88
CA ALA A 99 -16.27 -3.82 -43.13
C ALA A 99 -14.84 -4.39 -43.09
N LEU A 100 -14.37 -4.88 -41.93
CA LEU A 100 -13.01 -5.39 -41.77
C LEU A 100 -12.71 -6.66 -42.60
N PRO A 101 -13.60 -7.68 -42.66
CA PRO A 101 -13.33 -8.88 -43.46
C PRO A 101 -13.09 -8.56 -44.94
N GLU A 102 -13.95 -7.74 -45.53
CA GLU A 102 -13.86 -7.32 -46.93
C GLU A 102 -12.65 -6.42 -47.16
N ALA A 103 -12.40 -5.44 -46.27
CA ALA A 103 -11.24 -4.56 -46.38
C ALA A 103 -9.91 -5.32 -46.28
N ILE A 104 -9.80 -6.31 -45.39
CA ILE A 104 -8.58 -7.14 -45.27
C ILE A 104 -8.43 -8.07 -46.48
N CYS A 105 -9.51 -8.66 -46.97
CA CYS A 105 -9.49 -9.47 -48.18
C CYS A 105 -8.96 -8.67 -49.37
N SER A 106 -9.44 -7.44 -49.56
CA SER A 106 -8.97 -6.51 -50.59
C SER A 106 -7.54 -6.05 -50.36
N LEU A 107 -7.14 -5.79 -49.11
CA LEU A 107 -5.75 -5.44 -48.78
C LEU A 107 -4.78 -6.57 -49.16
N ASN A 108 -5.17 -7.84 -48.94
CA ASN A 108 -4.39 -9.00 -49.36
C ASN A 108 -4.32 -9.14 -50.89
N ARG A 109 -5.38 -8.76 -51.63
CA ARG A 109 -5.33 -8.71 -53.11
C ARG A 109 -4.39 -7.63 -53.64
N LEU A 110 -4.40 -6.45 -53.01
CA LEU A 110 -3.51 -5.33 -53.34
C LEU A 110 -2.04 -5.61 -53.01
N HIS A 111 -1.77 -6.61 -52.17
CA HIS A 111 -0.43 -7.02 -51.75
C HIS A 111 -0.22 -8.54 -51.95
N PRO A 112 -0.06 -9.01 -53.21
CA PRO A 112 0.14 -10.43 -53.50
C PRO A 112 1.32 -11.03 -52.72
N GLY A 113 1.12 -12.20 -52.12
CA GLY A 113 2.13 -12.88 -51.30
C GLY A 113 2.10 -12.53 -49.80
N HIS A 114 1.21 -11.63 -49.39
CA HIS A 114 0.94 -11.32 -47.99
C HIS A 114 -0.33 -12.00 -47.48
N ASN A 115 -0.36 -12.28 -46.17
CA ASN A 115 -1.55 -12.77 -45.48
C ASN A 115 -1.77 -11.94 -44.22
N PHE A 116 -2.37 -10.76 -44.41
CA PHE A 116 -2.71 -9.85 -43.35
C PHE A 116 -3.92 -10.36 -42.56
N GLY A 117 -3.78 -10.34 -41.24
CA GLY A 117 -4.89 -10.42 -40.28
C GLY A 117 -5.05 -9.09 -39.56
N VAL A 118 -6.09 -8.94 -38.74
CA VAL A 118 -6.33 -7.71 -37.98
C VAL A 118 -6.83 -8.01 -36.57
N ARG A 119 -6.34 -7.24 -35.60
CA ARG A 119 -6.84 -7.21 -34.23
C ARG A 119 -7.25 -5.81 -33.86
N VAL A 120 -8.45 -5.67 -33.30
CA VAL A 120 -8.98 -4.39 -32.81
C VAL A 120 -9.12 -4.42 -31.31
N TYR A 121 -8.50 -3.45 -30.64
CA TYR A 121 -8.57 -3.25 -29.20
C TYR A 121 -9.47 -2.06 -28.88
N ARG A 122 -10.38 -2.17 -27.91
CA ARG A 122 -11.31 -1.09 -27.54
C ARG A 122 -10.89 -0.40 -26.25
N ALA A 123 -10.77 0.92 -26.28
CA ALA A 123 -10.36 1.72 -25.13
C ALA A 123 -11.33 1.60 -23.95
N GLU A 124 -12.63 1.67 -24.22
CA GLU A 124 -13.71 1.62 -23.21
C GLU A 124 -13.79 0.27 -22.49
N GLU A 125 -13.21 -0.79 -23.07
CA GLU A 125 -13.16 -2.13 -22.48
C GLU A 125 -11.73 -2.45 -21.98
N ALA A 126 -11.04 -1.46 -21.41
CA ALA A 126 -9.69 -1.59 -20.88
C ALA A 126 -8.70 -2.18 -21.90
N ASN A 127 -8.81 -1.75 -23.16
CA ASN A 127 -7.99 -2.23 -24.29
C ASN A 127 -8.15 -3.73 -24.57
N ARG A 128 -9.31 -4.33 -24.28
CA ARG A 128 -9.63 -5.70 -24.65
C ARG A 128 -9.70 -5.87 -26.16
N CYS A 129 -9.23 -7.01 -26.67
CA CYS A 129 -9.39 -7.41 -28.06
C CYS A 129 -10.87 -7.72 -28.33
N ILE A 130 -11.52 -6.92 -29.17
CA ILE A 130 -12.95 -7.04 -29.50
C ILE A 130 -13.20 -7.65 -30.88
N PHE A 131 -12.16 -7.71 -31.73
CA PHE A 131 -12.23 -8.30 -33.06
C PHE A 131 -10.87 -8.90 -33.44
N ASN A 132 -10.88 -10.13 -33.95
CA ASN A 132 -9.67 -10.85 -34.33
C ASN A 132 -9.92 -11.64 -35.62
N LEU A 133 -9.23 -11.23 -36.69
CA LEU A 133 -9.17 -11.95 -37.96
C LEU A 133 -7.75 -12.52 -38.11
N PRO A 134 -7.58 -13.85 -38.23
CA PRO A 134 -6.27 -14.47 -38.27
C PRO A 134 -5.51 -14.14 -39.58
N GLY A 135 -4.18 -14.13 -39.49
CA GLY A 135 -3.25 -13.94 -40.61
C GLY A 135 -1.81 -14.18 -40.16
N THR A 136 -0.86 -14.26 -41.09
CA THR A 136 0.57 -14.39 -40.74
C THR A 136 1.18 -13.06 -40.30
N GLU A 137 0.64 -11.95 -40.81
CA GLU A 137 1.04 -10.58 -40.47
C GLU A 137 -0.14 -9.84 -39.85
N ILE A 138 -0.12 -9.59 -38.54
CA ILE A 138 -1.27 -9.01 -37.83
C ILE A 138 -1.17 -7.47 -37.78
N LEU A 139 -2.21 -6.80 -38.27
CA LEU A 139 -2.42 -5.37 -38.14
C LEU A 139 -3.11 -5.08 -36.80
N HIS A 140 -2.58 -4.17 -36.00
CA HIS A 140 -3.14 -3.82 -34.69
C HIS A 140 -3.80 -2.43 -34.73
N LEU A 141 -5.12 -2.40 -34.49
CA LEU A 141 -5.92 -1.19 -34.46
C LEU A 141 -6.43 -0.91 -33.05
N HIS A 142 -6.57 0.37 -32.72
CA HIS A 142 -7.16 0.83 -31.46
C HIS A 142 -8.44 1.62 -31.76
N LEU A 143 -9.57 1.14 -31.27
CA LEU A 143 -10.85 1.81 -31.36
C LEU A 143 -11.08 2.62 -30.08
N VAL A 144 -11.17 3.94 -30.22
CA VAL A 144 -11.55 4.87 -29.16
C VAL A 144 -12.88 5.48 -29.58
N GLU A 145 -13.93 5.22 -28.81
CA GLU A 145 -15.32 5.53 -29.10
C GLU A 145 -15.73 5.00 -30.47
N GLN A 146 -15.65 5.88 -31.49
CA GLN A 146 -16.00 5.61 -32.88
C GLN A 146 -14.83 5.92 -33.82
N HIS A 147 -13.59 5.93 -33.34
CA HIS A 147 -12.43 6.33 -34.13
C HIS A 147 -11.30 5.29 -34.11
N PHE A 148 -10.84 4.89 -35.30
CA PHE A 148 -9.78 3.89 -35.45
C PHE A 148 -8.39 4.53 -35.54
N ASN A 149 -7.51 4.10 -34.67
CA ASN A 149 -6.09 4.46 -34.61
C ASN A 149 -5.20 3.22 -34.80
N VAL A 150 -3.88 3.42 -34.93
CA VAL A 150 -2.93 2.33 -35.22
C VAL A 150 -1.96 2.10 -34.07
N ILE A 151 -1.83 0.84 -33.67
CA ILE A 151 -0.82 0.37 -32.72
C ILE A 151 0.36 -0.20 -33.51
N THR A 152 1.54 0.39 -33.38
CA THR A 152 2.73 -0.06 -34.12
C THR A 152 3.63 -1.01 -33.33
N LYS A 153 3.58 -0.98 -31.99
CA LYS A 153 4.17 -2.04 -31.15
C LYS A 153 3.24 -2.39 -30.00
N LEU A 154 2.72 -3.60 -30.04
CA LEU A 154 1.73 -4.09 -29.09
C LEU A 154 2.23 -4.16 -27.64
N PRO A 155 3.43 -4.68 -27.31
CA PRO A 155 3.92 -4.67 -25.93
C PRO A 155 4.05 -3.26 -25.35
N ALA A 156 4.58 -2.31 -26.15
CA ALA A 156 4.74 -0.92 -25.75
C ALA A 156 3.41 -0.20 -25.56
N PHE A 157 2.38 -0.55 -26.34
CA PHE A 157 1.03 -0.03 -26.17
C PHE A 157 0.43 -0.42 -24.81
N PHE A 158 0.69 -1.65 -24.34
CA PHE A 158 0.30 -2.11 -23.01
C PHE A 158 1.31 -1.75 -21.90
N GLY A 159 2.32 -0.91 -22.18
CA GLY A 159 3.33 -0.52 -21.20
C GLY A 159 4.24 -1.65 -20.71
N SER A 160 4.40 -2.72 -21.50
CA SER A 160 5.09 -3.95 -21.12
C SER A 160 6.25 -4.31 -22.05
N HIS A 161 7.15 -5.18 -21.58
CA HIS A 161 8.25 -5.70 -22.39
C HIS A 161 7.82 -6.76 -23.40
N HIS A 162 6.82 -7.58 -23.07
CA HIS A 162 6.36 -8.69 -23.89
C HIS A 162 4.82 -8.79 -23.92
N TYR A 163 4.29 -9.41 -24.99
CA TYR A 163 2.85 -9.67 -25.13
C TYR A 163 2.63 -11.13 -25.57
N CYS A 164 1.75 -11.84 -24.89
CA CYS A 164 1.42 -13.22 -25.23
C CYS A 164 0.21 -13.27 -26.18
N ALA A 165 0.43 -13.67 -27.43
CA ALA A 165 -0.65 -13.76 -28.41
C ALA A 165 -1.69 -14.86 -28.13
N LYS A 166 -1.39 -15.82 -27.23
CA LYS A 166 -2.25 -16.95 -26.88
C LYS A 166 -3.23 -16.65 -25.75
N CYS A 167 -2.76 -16.01 -24.67
CA CYS A 167 -3.63 -15.57 -23.58
C CYS A 167 -4.01 -14.09 -23.66
N GLU A 168 -3.57 -13.40 -24.72
CA GLU A 168 -3.87 -11.98 -24.99
C GLU A 168 -3.44 -11.00 -23.89
N MET A 169 -2.45 -11.40 -23.07
CA MET A 169 -1.95 -10.60 -21.94
C MET A 169 -0.54 -10.08 -22.18
N ALA A 170 -0.33 -8.81 -21.82
CA ALA A 170 0.97 -8.18 -21.65
C ALA A 170 1.67 -8.68 -20.37
N TYR A 171 3.00 -8.77 -20.38
CA TYR A 171 3.79 -9.19 -19.23
C TYR A 171 5.24 -8.68 -19.29
N ASP A 172 5.86 -8.52 -18.11
CA ASP A 172 7.23 -7.99 -17.97
C ASP A 172 8.27 -9.01 -17.55
N SER A 173 7.85 -10.22 -17.18
CA SER A 173 8.77 -11.31 -16.89
C SER A 173 9.46 -11.82 -18.16
N ASP A 174 10.61 -12.46 -17.99
CA ASP A 174 11.24 -13.27 -19.05
C ASP A 174 10.19 -14.15 -19.77
N PRO A 175 10.18 -14.20 -21.12
CA PRO A 175 9.26 -15.04 -21.91
C PRO A 175 9.24 -16.51 -21.46
N ALA A 176 10.36 -17.05 -20.96
CA ALA A 176 10.44 -18.42 -20.45
C ALA A 176 9.70 -18.61 -19.11
N LYS A 177 9.44 -17.53 -18.36
CA LYS A 177 8.77 -17.54 -17.04
C LYS A 177 7.29 -17.11 -17.12
N HIS A 178 6.82 -16.72 -18.31
CA HIS A 178 5.43 -16.31 -18.51
C HIS A 178 4.46 -17.47 -18.27
N LYS A 179 3.57 -17.31 -17.29
CA LYS A 179 2.49 -18.26 -17.02
C LYS A 179 1.28 -17.91 -17.90
N CYS A 180 1.23 -18.50 -19.09
CA CYS A 180 0.12 -18.33 -20.02
C CYS A 180 -1.19 -18.88 -19.40
N ALA A 181 -2.25 -18.07 -19.35
CA ALA A 181 -3.56 -18.51 -18.85
C ALA A 181 -4.20 -19.63 -19.71
N ASP A 182 -3.76 -19.74 -20.97
CA ASP A 182 -4.13 -20.78 -21.92
C ASP A 182 -3.29 -22.07 -21.76
N ALA A 183 -2.41 -22.16 -20.76
CA ALA A 183 -1.66 -23.37 -20.45
C ALA A 183 -2.39 -24.25 -19.42
N CYS A 184 -2.38 -25.57 -19.63
CA CYS A 184 -2.91 -26.51 -18.65
C CYS A 184 -2.16 -26.36 -17.31
N SER A 185 -2.91 -26.23 -16.21
CA SER A 185 -2.34 -26.09 -14.86
C SER A 185 -1.44 -27.25 -14.43
N THR A 186 -1.68 -28.45 -14.95
CA THR A 186 -0.95 -29.68 -14.59
C THR A 186 0.24 -29.93 -15.52
N CYS A 187 0.00 -30.17 -16.82
CA CYS A 187 1.08 -30.49 -17.78
C CYS A 187 1.80 -29.24 -18.32
N LYS A 188 1.29 -28.03 -18.06
CA LYS A 188 1.83 -26.74 -18.55
C LYS A 188 1.89 -26.59 -20.06
N THR A 189 1.25 -27.48 -20.81
CA THR A 189 1.13 -27.38 -22.28
C THR A 189 0.14 -26.28 -22.67
N PRO A 190 0.55 -25.28 -23.48
CA PRO A 190 -0.36 -24.24 -24.00
C PRO A 190 -1.39 -24.80 -24.99
N GLY A 191 -2.63 -24.30 -24.94
CA GLY A 191 -3.71 -24.64 -25.86
C GLY A 191 -4.27 -26.06 -25.71
N SER A 192 -3.87 -26.79 -24.67
CA SER A 192 -4.34 -28.15 -24.44
C SER A 192 -5.68 -28.14 -23.68
N ASN A 193 -6.73 -28.70 -24.27
CA ASN A 193 -8.06 -28.84 -23.66
C ASN A 193 -8.13 -30.00 -22.64
N CYS A 194 -7.09 -30.16 -21.81
CA CYS A 194 -6.99 -31.26 -20.84
C CYS A 194 -8.12 -31.30 -19.81
N LYS A 195 -8.90 -30.22 -19.65
CA LYS A 195 -10.02 -30.13 -18.70
C LYS A 195 -11.35 -30.68 -19.23
N VAL A 196 -11.46 -30.96 -20.53
CA VAL A 196 -12.72 -31.34 -21.22
C VAL A 196 -13.18 -32.75 -20.86
N ASN A 197 -12.26 -33.66 -20.55
CA ASN A 197 -12.58 -35.02 -20.11
C ASN A 197 -11.71 -35.38 -18.90
N ARG A 198 -12.29 -35.45 -17.69
CA ARG A 198 -11.54 -35.55 -16.43
C ARG A 198 -11.54 -36.97 -15.88
N ALA A 199 -10.84 -37.87 -16.57
CA ALA A 199 -10.54 -39.22 -16.14
C ALA A 199 -9.12 -39.27 -15.55
N TYR A 200 -8.97 -38.81 -14.30
CA TYR A 200 -7.65 -38.57 -13.71
C TYR A 200 -6.73 -39.79 -13.78
N VAL A 201 -5.48 -39.57 -14.17
CA VAL A 201 -4.44 -40.61 -14.25
C VAL A 201 -3.23 -40.17 -13.44
N ARG A 202 -2.79 -41.02 -12.50
CA ARG A 202 -1.59 -40.77 -11.68
C ARG A 202 -0.34 -41.11 -12.49
N CYS A 203 0.61 -40.18 -12.57
CA CYS A 203 1.93 -40.46 -13.11
C CYS A 203 2.72 -41.34 -12.13
N GLN A 204 3.23 -42.48 -12.58
CA GLN A 204 4.01 -43.38 -11.73
C GLN A 204 5.42 -42.85 -11.43
N ASP A 205 5.98 -42.00 -12.30
CA ASP A 205 7.36 -41.52 -12.16
C ASP A 205 7.46 -40.37 -11.14
N CYS A 206 6.54 -39.39 -11.21
CA CYS A 206 6.57 -38.19 -10.37
C CYS A 206 5.44 -38.12 -9.34
N GLY A 207 4.46 -39.03 -9.39
CA GLY A 207 3.31 -39.05 -8.47
C GLY A 207 2.20 -38.03 -8.77
N LEU A 208 2.35 -37.16 -9.77
CA LEU A 208 1.36 -36.13 -10.10
C LEU A 208 0.09 -36.68 -10.76
N ASN A 209 -1.09 -36.22 -10.32
CA ASN A 209 -2.37 -36.56 -10.94
C ASN A 209 -2.65 -35.68 -12.18
N CYS A 210 -2.61 -36.30 -13.35
CA CYS A 210 -2.97 -35.69 -14.63
C CYS A 210 -4.48 -35.76 -14.89
N TYR A 211 -5.05 -34.79 -15.60
CA TYR A 211 -6.50 -34.72 -15.81
C TYR A 211 -7.08 -35.89 -16.62
N ASN A 212 -6.29 -36.44 -17.54
CA ASN A 212 -6.60 -37.58 -18.41
C ASN A 212 -5.33 -38.15 -19.05
N ALA A 213 -5.47 -39.23 -19.81
CA ALA A 213 -4.36 -39.87 -20.54
C ALA A 213 -3.61 -38.88 -21.45
N GLN A 214 -4.31 -37.99 -22.17
CA GLN A 214 -3.67 -36.97 -23.02
C GLN A 214 -2.83 -35.97 -22.19
N CYS A 215 -3.31 -35.61 -21.00
CA CYS A 215 -2.59 -34.74 -20.07
C CYS A 215 -1.32 -35.43 -19.53
N LEU A 216 -1.37 -36.74 -19.27
CA LEU A 216 -0.22 -37.53 -18.86
C LEU A 216 0.82 -37.63 -19.99
N GLU A 217 0.38 -37.87 -21.21
CA GLU A 217 1.27 -37.90 -22.38
C GLU A 217 1.97 -36.54 -22.57
N ASN A 218 1.21 -35.44 -22.52
CA ASN A 218 1.73 -34.09 -22.58
C ASN A 218 2.70 -33.76 -21.43
N HIS A 219 2.44 -34.31 -20.24
CA HIS A 219 3.28 -34.15 -19.06
C HIS A 219 4.63 -34.87 -19.20
N LYS A 220 4.65 -36.07 -19.80
CA LYS A 220 5.87 -36.84 -20.10
C LYS A 220 6.57 -36.42 -21.40
N ARG A 221 5.89 -35.64 -22.26
CA ARG A 221 6.44 -35.21 -23.55
C ARG A 221 7.68 -34.33 -23.35
N LYS A 222 8.79 -34.77 -23.95
CA LYS A 222 10.05 -34.02 -23.95
C LYS A 222 9.97 -32.85 -24.93
N ASN A 223 10.46 -31.69 -24.51
CA ASN A 223 10.64 -30.53 -25.38
C ASN A 223 11.89 -30.68 -26.26
N LYS A 224 12.17 -29.67 -27.10
CA LYS A 224 13.36 -29.63 -27.98
C LYS A 224 14.70 -29.75 -27.23
N ALA A 225 14.72 -29.45 -25.93
CA ALA A 225 15.89 -29.59 -25.07
C ALA A 225 15.93 -30.94 -24.30
N GLY A 226 15.07 -31.91 -24.67
CA GLY A 226 15.02 -33.24 -24.07
C GLY A 226 14.36 -33.31 -22.69
N ARG A 227 13.67 -32.25 -22.24
CA ARG A 227 13.10 -32.12 -20.88
C ARG A 227 11.58 -32.21 -20.89
N SER A 228 10.99 -32.88 -19.91
CA SER A 228 9.54 -32.96 -19.72
C SER A 228 9.09 -32.22 -18.45
N ARG A 229 7.78 -32.06 -18.26
CA ARG A 229 7.25 -31.53 -16.99
C ARG A 229 7.47 -32.55 -15.87
N CYS A 230 7.42 -33.85 -16.18
CA CYS A 230 7.68 -34.94 -15.24
C CYS A 230 9.01 -34.79 -14.52
N ASP A 231 10.06 -34.37 -15.23
CA ASP A 231 11.42 -34.21 -14.69
C ASP A 231 11.58 -33.02 -13.73
N SER A 232 10.54 -32.20 -13.56
CA SER A 232 10.56 -30.94 -12.79
C SER A 232 9.55 -30.90 -11.65
N VAL A 233 8.90 -32.02 -11.35
CA VAL A 233 7.94 -32.13 -10.26
C VAL A 233 8.10 -33.45 -9.55
N HIS A 234 7.84 -33.45 -8.25
CA HIS A 234 7.74 -34.65 -7.45
C HIS A 234 6.60 -34.49 -6.45
N VAL A 235 5.79 -35.53 -6.28
CA VAL A 235 4.75 -35.59 -5.26
C VAL A 235 5.17 -36.60 -4.20
N CYS A 236 5.38 -36.12 -2.97
CA CYS A 236 5.77 -36.98 -1.87
C CYS A 236 4.74 -38.09 -1.64
N GLY A 237 5.19 -39.35 -1.59
CA GLY A 237 4.33 -40.51 -1.39
C GLY A 237 3.63 -40.55 -0.02
N THR A 238 4.25 -39.95 1.01
CA THR A 238 3.78 -39.99 2.39
C THR A 238 2.77 -38.88 2.70
N CYS A 239 3.07 -37.64 2.31
CA CYS A 239 2.24 -36.49 2.66
C CYS A 239 1.54 -35.83 1.47
N GLY A 240 1.81 -36.26 0.23
CA GLY A 240 1.19 -35.67 -0.97
C GLY A 240 1.66 -34.26 -1.34
N TYR A 241 2.71 -33.73 -0.69
CA TYR A 241 3.28 -32.43 -1.01
C TYR A 241 3.86 -32.42 -2.43
N LEU A 242 3.51 -31.40 -3.21
CA LEU A 242 4.04 -31.19 -4.56
C LEU A 242 5.26 -30.26 -4.48
N GLU A 243 6.40 -30.81 -4.83
CA GLU A 243 7.67 -30.11 -4.94
C GLU A 243 7.99 -29.81 -6.42
N GLU A 244 8.39 -28.58 -6.72
CA GLU A 244 8.92 -28.21 -8.05
C GLU A 244 10.45 -28.32 -8.03
N LEU A 245 10.98 -29.27 -8.81
CA LEU A 245 12.40 -29.59 -8.86
C LEU A 245 13.09 -28.84 -10.01
N LYS A 246 14.34 -28.43 -9.79
CA LYS A 246 15.24 -28.14 -10.90
C LYS A 246 15.66 -29.45 -11.54
N VAL A 247 15.88 -29.43 -12.86
CA VAL A 247 16.22 -30.62 -13.64
C VAL A 247 17.46 -31.30 -13.05
N GLY A 248 17.33 -32.56 -12.63
CA GLY A 248 18.42 -33.37 -12.05
C GLY A 248 18.64 -33.21 -10.54
N GLN A 249 17.83 -32.41 -9.85
CA GLN A 249 17.88 -32.27 -8.40
C GLN A 249 16.99 -33.34 -7.73
N ALA A 250 17.48 -33.96 -6.65
CA ALA A 250 16.68 -34.86 -5.83
C ALA A 250 15.61 -34.07 -5.03
N PRO A 251 14.48 -34.69 -4.65
CA PRO A 251 13.50 -34.08 -3.77
C PRO A 251 14.12 -33.68 -2.42
N GLU A 252 13.95 -32.44 -1.99
CA GLU A 252 14.42 -31.92 -0.69
C GLU A 252 13.31 -31.93 0.37
N HIS A 253 12.06 -32.17 -0.02
CA HIS A 253 10.93 -32.15 0.90
C HIS A 253 11.06 -33.18 2.03
N GLN A 254 11.02 -32.69 3.28
CA GLN A 254 10.89 -33.51 4.48
C GLN A 254 9.48 -33.35 5.09
N CYS A 255 8.79 -34.47 5.29
CA CYS A 255 7.46 -34.48 5.91
C CYS A 255 7.52 -33.90 7.33
N GLY A 256 6.60 -33.00 7.67
CA GLY A 256 6.58 -32.33 8.97
C GLY A 256 7.41 -31.05 9.03
N TYR A 257 8.24 -30.75 8.02
CA TYR A 257 9.05 -29.55 7.96
C TYR A 257 8.49 -28.53 6.96
N ALA A 258 8.50 -27.25 7.32
CA ALA A 258 8.10 -26.18 6.41
C ALA A 258 8.91 -24.92 6.63
N LYS A 259 9.03 -24.12 5.56
CA LYS A 259 9.68 -22.81 5.65
C LYS A 259 8.78 -21.83 6.42
N CYS A 260 9.22 -21.34 7.56
CA CYS A 260 8.54 -20.28 8.32
C CYS A 260 8.39 -19.02 7.44
N PRO A 261 7.23 -18.32 7.41
CA PRO A 261 7.02 -17.21 6.49
C PRO A 261 7.63 -15.93 7.05
N VAL A 262 7.97 -15.93 8.34
CA VAL A 262 8.50 -14.84 9.14
C VAL A 262 10.02 -14.95 9.15
N CYS A 263 10.59 -15.91 9.89
CA CYS A 263 12.05 -16.06 10.00
C CYS A 263 12.72 -16.71 8.78
N LYS A 264 11.94 -17.28 7.84
CA LYS A 264 12.41 -17.96 6.62
C LYS A 264 13.26 -19.22 6.86
N GLN A 265 13.39 -19.71 8.09
CA GLN A 265 14.03 -20.99 8.39
C GLN A 265 13.14 -22.16 7.96
N TYR A 266 13.75 -23.26 7.52
CA TYR A 266 13.06 -24.51 7.20
C TYR A 266 13.22 -25.43 8.39
N ASP A 267 12.12 -25.69 9.09
CA ASP A 267 12.16 -26.33 10.40
C ASP A 267 10.89 -27.18 10.62
N GLU A 268 10.92 -28.02 11.63
CA GLU A 268 9.80 -28.89 11.99
C GLU A 268 8.61 -28.05 12.44
N THR A 269 7.50 -28.13 11.71
CA THR A 269 6.31 -27.30 11.94
C THR A 269 5.68 -27.46 13.32
N ALA A 270 5.83 -28.62 13.95
CA ALA A 270 5.23 -28.92 15.25
C ALA A 270 5.99 -28.24 16.41
N THR A 271 7.28 -28.01 16.26
CA THR A 271 8.19 -27.55 17.32
C THR A 271 8.85 -26.21 17.02
N HIS A 272 8.64 -25.64 15.82
CA HIS A 272 9.26 -24.40 15.41
C HIS A 272 8.81 -23.19 16.25
N GLU A 273 9.74 -22.67 17.06
CA GLU A 273 9.60 -21.41 17.78
C GLU A 273 10.12 -20.25 16.92
N CYS A 274 9.21 -19.43 16.40
CA CYS A 274 9.59 -18.25 15.61
C CYS A 274 9.78 -17.05 16.55
N PHE A 275 10.92 -16.38 16.47
CA PHE A 275 11.20 -15.15 17.23
C PHE A 275 11.26 -13.92 16.32
N VAL A 276 11.06 -12.74 16.91
CA VAL A 276 11.21 -11.44 16.23
C VAL A 276 12.68 -11.31 15.87
N THR A 277 12.97 -11.30 14.57
CA THR A 277 14.34 -11.05 14.10
C THR A 277 14.61 -9.54 14.04
N PRO A 278 15.72 -9.05 14.61
CA PRO A 278 16.15 -7.67 14.44
C PRO A 278 16.15 -7.28 12.95
N PRO A 279 15.48 -6.19 12.55
CA PRO A 279 15.59 -5.70 11.19
C PRO A 279 17.05 -5.32 10.94
N LYS A 280 17.60 -5.72 9.80
CA LYS A 280 18.92 -5.24 9.39
C LYS A 280 18.91 -3.72 9.37
N ALA A 281 19.86 -3.08 10.04
CA ALA A 281 20.07 -1.65 9.95
C ALA A 281 20.20 -1.30 8.46
N LYS A 282 19.35 -0.40 7.97
CA LYS A 282 19.43 0.04 6.58
C LYS A 282 20.64 0.94 6.50
N GLU A 283 21.70 0.46 5.88
CA GLU A 283 22.84 1.30 5.58
C GLU A 283 22.37 2.46 4.68
N SER A 284 22.69 3.68 5.09
CA SER A 284 22.68 4.80 4.16
C SER A 284 23.66 4.41 3.06
N SER A 285 23.19 4.19 1.83
CA SER A 285 24.09 4.10 0.68
C SER A 285 25.04 5.28 0.78
N ALA A 286 26.35 5.02 0.77
CA ALA A 286 27.37 6.06 0.91
C ALA A 286 26.96 7.27 0.05
N PRO A 287 27.02 8.50 0.60
CA PRO A 287 26.54 9.68 -0.09
C PRO A 287 27.13 9.67 -1.51
N PRO A 288 26.29 9.82 -2.55
CA PRO A 288 26.75 9.70 -3.93
C PRO A 288 27.92 10.65 -4.11
N ARG A 289 29.10 10.10 -4.43
CA ARG A 289 30.27 10.91 -4.77
C ARG A 289 29.91 11.73 -5.99
N CYS A 290 30.09 13.05 -5.89
CA CYS A 290 29.92 13.92 -7.04
C CYS A 290 30.92 13.46 -8.12
N GLY A 291 30.41 13.04 -9.28
CA GLY A 291 31.25 12.58 -10.39
C GLY A 291 32.16 13.65 -10.98
N ALA A 292 31.94 14.94 -10.67
CA ALA A 292 32.73 16.05 -11.16
C ALA A 292 33.88 16.47 -10.22
N CYS A 293 33.75 16.30 -8.89
CA CYS A 293 34.78 16.73 -7.93
C CYS A 293 35.25 15.65 -6.95
N GLY A 294 34.65 14.47 -6.94
CA GLY A 294 35.08 13.34 -6.10
C GLY A 294 34.80 13.46 -4.59
N GLY A 295 34.18 14.54 -4.13
CA GLY A 295 33.86 14.79 -2.71
C GLY A 295 32.67 13.99 -2.17
N LEU A 296 32.61 13.83 -0.84
CA LEU A 296 31.43 13.34 -0.09
C LEU A 296 30.45 14.52 0.13
N HIS A 297 29.35 14.57 -0.61
CA HIS A 297 28.32 15.60 -0.39
C HIS A 297 27.13 14.99 0.35
N SER A 298 26.80 15.51 1.53
CA SER A 298 25.44 15.35 2.08
C SER A 298 24.53 16.23 1.24
N SER A 299 23.55 15.65 0.55
CA SER A 299 22.61 16.33 -0.37
C SER A 299 21.66 17.34 0.29
N ALA A 300 21.97 17.80 1.50
CA ALA A 300 21.11 18.61 2.34
C ALA A 300 21.75 19.91 2.81
N ASN A 301 22.95 20.29 2.33
CA ASN A 301 23.66 21.47 2.81
C ASN A 301 24.17 22.32 1.64
N CYS A 302 23.50 23.42 1.31
CA CYS A 302 24.07 24.65 0.69
C CYS A 302 22.96 25.70 0.42
N ILE A 303 23.10 26.91 0.96
CA ILE A 303 22.50 28.18 0.46
C ILE A 303 23.46 29.32 0.82
N ALA A 304 23.71 30.24 -0.12
CA ALA A 304 24.24 31.60 0.11
C ALA A 304 23.59 32.53 -0.93
N GLY A 305 22.99 33.63 -0.47
CA GLY A 305 21.99 34.41 -1.23
C GLY A 305 22.52 35.53 -2.13
N ARG A 306 21.58 36.18 -2.86
CA ARG A 306 21.71 37.59 -3.27
C ARG A 306 20.41 38.26 -3.76
N ASP A 307 20.54 39.58 -3.78
CA ASP A 307 19.65 40.70 -4.11
C ASP A 307 18.92 40.60 -5.47
N LEU A 308 17.59 40.76 -5.48
CA LEU A 308 16.72 40.65 -6.66
C LEU A 308 15.86 41.92 -6.82
N ALA A 309 16.29 42.80 -7.72
CA ALA A 309 15.51 43.97 -8.14
C ALA A 309 15.20 44.03 -9.65
N ARG A 310 15.50 42.99 -10.45
CA ARG A 310 15.19 42.98 -11.90
C ARG A 310 14.85 41.59 -12.45
N ASP A 311 13.65 41.53 -13.04
CA ASP A 311 13.08 40.58 -14.01
C ASP A 311 12.85 39.09 -13.62
N PHE A 312 11.56 38.75 -13.53
CA PHE A 312 10.97 37.42 -13.27
C PHE A 312 11.08 36.41 -14.43
N THR A 313 12.17 36.44 -15.19
CA THR A 313 12.38 35.51 -16.30
C THR A 313 13.85 35.16 -16.45
N SER A 314 14.39 34.34 -15.53
CA SER A 314 15.40 33.30 -15.82
C SER A 314 15.94 32.69 -14.53
N CYS A 315 16.15 31.37 -14.55
CA CYS A 315 16.79 30.62 -13.49
C CYS A 315 18.29 30.96 -13.46
N VAL A 316 18.78 31.59 -12.40
CA VAL A 316 20.20 31.95 -12.25
C VAL A 316 20.77 31.29 -11.00
N SER A 317 21.63 30.30 -11.18
CA SER A 317 22.45 29.68 -10.13
C SER A 317 23.77 30.44 -9.99
N HIS A 318 24.21 30.79 -8.77
CA HIS A 318 25.58 31.28 -8.54
C HIS A 318 26.46 30.38 -7.69
N SER A 319 27.75 30.63 -7.91
CA SER A 319 28.97 29.86 -7.72
C SER A 319 29.61 30.06 -6.35
N ASP A 320 29.97 28.97 -5.66
CA ASP A 320 31.26 28.79 -4.93
C ASP A 320 31.51 27.31 -4.52
N CYS A 321 31.02 26.37 -5.33
CA CYS A 321 31.51 25.00 -5.42
C CYS A 321 31.74 24.72 -6.91
N ALA A 322 32.84 24.06 -7.29
CA ALA A 322 33.04 23.58 -8.67
C ALA A 322 31.90 22.66 -9.17
N CYS A 323 31.03 22.20 -8.27
CA CYS A 323 29.86 21.36 -8.53
C CYS A 323 28.53 22.12 -8.77
N GLY A 324 28.42 23.41 -8.44
CA GLY A 324 27.23 24.23 -8.70
C GLY A 324 25.88 23.62 -8.27
N MET A 325 25.77 23.05 -7.05
CA MET A 325 24.49 22.51 -6.57
C MET A 325 23.45 23.64 -6.42
N ARG A 326 22.36 23.52 -7.18
CA ARG A 326 21.41 24.60 -7.47
C ARG A 326 20.24 24.58 -6.49
N GLU A 327 19.91 25.75 -5.95
CA GLU A 327 18.56 26.03 -5.47
C GLU A 327 17.59 25.79 -6.64
N PHE A 328 16.50 25.06 -6.38
CA PHE A 328 15.41 24.94 -7.34
C PHE A 328 14.27 25.83 -6.88
N VAL A 329 14.06 26.90 -7.63
CA VAL A 329 12.92 27.79 -7.49
C VAL A 329 12.16 27.73 -8.79
N SER A 330 10.86 27.45 -8.70
CA SER A 330 9.93 27.53 -9.81
C SER A 330 8.69 28.26 -9.33
N VAL A 331 8.18 29.14 -10.16
CA VAL A 331 6.96 29.91 -9.91
C VAL A 331 6.03 29.70 -11.09
N GLY A 332 4.73 29.56 -10.81
CA GLY A 332 3.69 29.36 -11.82
C GLY A 332 3.10 27.94 -11.87
N PRO A 333 2.12 27.70 -12.76
CA PRO A 333 1.25 26.52 -12.73
C PRO A 333 1.96 25.18 -13.00
N HIS A 334 3.12 25.20 -13.65
CA HIS A 334 3.91 24.00 -13.96
C HIS A 334 5.02 23.71 -12.94
N SER A 335 4.99 24.36 -11.76
CA SER A 335 6.07 24.24 -10.78
C SER A 335 6.21 22.85 -10.18
N ILE A 336 5.10 22.10 -10.04
CA ILE A 336 5.13 20.71 -9.57
C ILE A 336 5.82 19.80 -10.58
N ASP A 337 5.51 19.96 -11.87
CA ASP A 337 6.10 19.19 -12.97
C ASP A 337 7.61 19.47 -13.07
N ALA A 338 7.97 20.76 -13.02
CA ALA A 338 9.35 21.21 -13.04
C ALA A 338 10.13 20.69 -11.81
N PHE A 339 9.52 20.72 -10.62
CA PHE A 339 10.10 20.20 -9.38
C PHE A 339 10.40 18.71 -9.48
N TYR A 340 9.42 17.89 -9.91
CA TYR A 340 9.63 16.45 -10.02
C TYR A 340 10.65 16.08 -11.12
N CYS A 341 10.59 16.78 -12.26
CA CYS A 341 11.56 16.57 -13.34
C CYS A 341 12.98 16.95 -12.91
N TRP A 342 13.15 18.04 -12.18
CA TRP A 342 14.43 18.43 -11.58
C TRP A 342 14.92 17.36 -10.61
N LEU A 343 14.07 16.93 -9.67
CA LEU A 343 14.40 15.96 -8.63
C LEU A 343 14.85 14.61 -9.22
N THR A 344 14.11 14.08 -10.20
CA THR A 344 14.44 12.81 -10.85
C THR A 344 15.64 12.90 -11.80
N THR A 345 15.89 14.06 -12.40
CA THR A 345 17.04 14.29 -13.28
C THR A 345 18.33 14.44 -12.49
N LEU A 346 18.29 15.15 -11.36
CA LEU A 346 19.44 15.41 -10.52
C LEU A 346 19.80 14.18 -9.67
N PHE A 347 18.79 13.52 -9.07
CA PHE A 347 19.00 12.40 -8.14
C PHE A 347 18.73 11.02 -8.78
N LYS A 348 19.43 10.71 -9.88
CA LYS A 348 19.28 9.43 -10.61
C LYS A 348 19.60 8.17 -9.79
N GLN A 349 20.34 8.32 -8.70
CA GLN A 349 20.69 7.23 -7.78
C GLN A 349 19.65 7.07 -6.66
N GLY A 350 18.73 8.03 -6.52
CA GLY A 350 17.70 8.07 -5.49
C GLY A 350 17.97 9.16 -4.45
N ALA A 351 16.90 9.62 -3.78
CA ALA A 351 16.95 10.61 -2.71
C ALA A 351 15.74 10.48 -1.77
N ILE A 352 15.86 11.09 -0.59
CA ILE A 352 14.75 11.27 0.35
C ILE A 352 14.39 12.76 0.32
N ALA A 353 13.19 13.07 -0.16
CA ALA A 353 12.61 14.41 -0.10
C ALA A 353 11.76 14.52 1.17
N ILE A 354 11.97 15.59 1.93
CA ILE A 354 11.29 15.81 3.21
C ILE A 354 10.47 17.09 3.11
N ALA A 355 9.19 16.99 3.45
CA ALA A 355 8.30 18.12 3.68
C ALA A 355 7.93 18.22 5.17
N HIS A 356 7.37 19.34 5.60
CA HIS A 356 6.83 19.49 6.95
C HIS A 356 5.32 19.59 6.89
N ASN A 357 4.64 18.61 7.48
CA ASN A 357 3.19 18.41 7.34
C ASN A 357 2.74 18.08 5.91
N GLY A 358 3.67 17.58 5.08
CA GLY A 358 3.38 17.22 3.70
C GLY A 358 2.35 16.10 3.56
N SER A 359 2.21 15.24 4.59
CA SER A 359 1.24 14.15 4.59
C SER A 359 -0.23 14.60 4.55
N ALA A 360 -0.50 15.85 4.94
CA ALA A 360 -1.84 16.43 4.89
C ALA A 360 -2.03 17.43 3.74
N TYR A 361 -0.94 17.88 3.09
CA TYR A 361 -0.96 18.96 2.11
C TYR A 361 -0.10 18.62 0.87
N ASP A 362 1.20 18.95 0.90
CA ASP A 362 2.10 18.99 -0.26
C ASP A 362 2.15 17.66 -1.03
N ALA A 363 2.11 16.54 -0.30
CA ALA A 363 2.25 15.23 -0.89
C ALA A 363 1.05 14.86 -1.76
N PHE A 364 -0.15 15.40 -1.48
CA PHE A 364 -1.34 15.18 -2.32
C PHE A 364 -1.28 15.93 -3.64
N LEU A 365 -0.73 17.16 -3.65
CA LEU A 365 -0.51 17.93 -4.87
C LEU A 365 0.43 17.16 -5.82
N LEU A 366 1.54 16.67 -5.28
CA LEU A 366 2.49 15.87 -6.05
C LEU A 366 1.90 14.52 -6.46
N LEU A 367 1.19 13.82 -5.57
CA LEU A 367 0.53 12.56 -5.87
C LEU A 367 -0.45 12.70 -7.05
N GLY A 368 -1.26 13.76 -7.06
CA GLY A 368 -2.18 14.07 -8.16
C GLY A 368 -1.44 14.22 -9.49
N ALA A 369 -0.36 15.01 -9.53
CA ALA A 369 0.44 15.19 -10.73
C ALA A 369 1.11 13.88 -11.20
N LEU A 370 1.66 13.08 -10.27
CA LEU A 370 2.27 11.78 -10.58
C LEU A 370 1.27 10.78 -11.16
N LEU A 371 0.06 10.74 -10.61
CA LEU A 371 -1.03 9.88 -11.09
C LEU A 371 -1.57 10.36 -12.44
N ASN A 372 -1.57 11.66 -12.71
CA ASN A 372 -1.97 12.28 -13.98
C ASN A 372 -0.88 12.19 -15.09
N GLY A 373 0.12 11.30 -14.93
CA GLY A 373 1.05 10.96 -16.01
C GLY A 373 2.43 11.60 -15.93
N LEU A 374 2.72 12.40 -14.89
CA LEU A 374 4.07 12.91 -14.64
C LEU A 374 5.08 11.79 -14.32
N ALA A 375 4.61 10.69 -13.71
CA ALA A 375 5.43 9.53 -13.40
C ALA A 375 5.34 8.42 -14.47
N LYS A 376 6.46 7.75 -14.74
CA LYS A 376 6.48 6.55 -15.61
C LYS A 376 5.82 5.33 -14.97
N LYS A 377 5.76 5.30 -13.64
CA LYS A 377 5.17 4.21 -12.85
C LYS A 377 4.26 4.80 -11.79
N LYS A 378 3.18 4.08 -11.48
CA LYS A 378 2.31 4.47 -10.36
C LYS A 378 3.12 4.55 -9.05
N PRO A 379 2.97 5.63 -8.27
CA PRO A 379 3.67 5.78 -7.00
C PRO A 379 3.21 4.73 -5.98
N GLN A 380 4.14 4.24 -5.17
CA GLN A 380 3.83 3.44 -3.99
C GLN A 380 3.47 4.38 -2.85
N VAL A 381 2.28 4.23 -2.27
CA VAL A 381 1.76 5.11 -1.22
C VAL A 381 1.39 4.31 0.02
N ILE A 382 1.52 4.94 1.19
CA ILE A 382 1.03 4.42 2.47
C ILE A 382 0.25 5.54 3.15
N PHE A 383 -0.98 5.23 3.53
CA PHE A 383 -1.89 6.13 4.20
C PHE A 383 -2.07 5.78 5.68
N GLN A 384 -2.40 6.79 6.48
CA GLN A 384 -2.98 6.63 7.80
C GLN A 384 -4.24 7.49 7.85
N ASN A 385 -5.41 6.85 7.77
CA ASN A 385 -6.67 7.53 7.45
C ASN A 385 -6.49 8.37 6.16
N SER A 386 -6.87 9.64 6.17
CA SER A 386 -6.72 10.56 5.02
C SER A 386 -5.34 11.23 4.91
N ARG A 387 -4.32 10.79 5.67
CA ARG A 387 -2.97 11.37 5.57
C ARG A 387 -2.04 10.46 4.77
N LEU A 388 -1.33 11.04 3.80
CA LEU A 388 -0.33 10.36 2.98
C LEU A 388 1.02 10.27 3.73
N MET A 389 1.18 9.24 4.54
CA MET A 389 2.33 9.07 5.43
C MET A 389 3.65 8.82 4.72
N TYR A 390 3.57 8.21 3.53
CA TYR A 390 4.73 7.88 2.72
C TYR A 390 4.34 7.77 1.26
N MET A 391 5.19 8.31 0.40
CA MET A 391 5.08 8.12 -1.03
C MET A 391 6.46 7.80 -1.61
N LYS A 392 6.52 6.85 -2.53
CA LYS A 392 7.73 6.54 -3.29
C LYS A 392 7.39 6.47 -4.76
N CYS A 393 8.11 7.24 -5.56
CA CYS A 393 8.02 7.18 -7.01
C CYS A 393 9.42 7.09 -7.59
N ASP A 394 9.61 6.22 -8.58
CA ASP A 394 10.92 5.88 -9.14
C ASP A 394 11.95 5.49 -8.05
N LYS A 395 12.97 6.32 -7.83
CA LYS A 395 13.99 6.15 -6.79
C LYS A 395 13.92 7.20 -5.69
N ILE A 396 12.87 8.02 -5.68
CA ILE A 396 12.68 9.10 -4.72
C ILE A 396 11.66 8.66 -3.67
N ALA A 397 12.00 8.83 -2.40
CA ALA A 397 11.10 8.64 -1.28
C ALA A 397 10.70 10.01 -0.70
N PHE A 398 9.40 10.26 -0.59
CA PHE A 398 8.82 11.45 0.02
C PHE A 398 8.38 11.12 1.43
N LYS A 399 8.87 11.91 2.40
CA LYS A 399 8.61 11.72 3.83
C LYS A 399 8.16 13.03 4.47
N ASP A 400 7.42 12.88 5.56
CA ASP A 400 6.98 14.00 6.39
C ASP A 400 7.79 14.07 7.67
N SER A 401 8.46 15.21 7.90
CA SER A 401 9.21 15.48 9.13
C SER A 401 8.31 15.54 10.36
N LEU A 402 7.02 15.89 10.22
CA LEU A 402 6.08 15.97 11.34
C LEU A 402 5.83 14.60 11.99
N ASN A 403 6.02 13.51 11.23
CA ASN A 403 5.96 12.13 11.75
C ASN A 403 7.13 11.78 12.68
N PHE A 404 8.16 12.62 12.71
CA PHE A 404 9.32 12.50 13.60
C PHE A 404 9.36 13.60 14.65
N ILE A 405 9.04 14.83 14.25
CA ILE A 405 9.16 16.05 15.05
C ILE A 405 7.76 16.68 15.09
N PRO A 406 6.88 16.28 16.03
CA PRO A 406 5.47 16.65 16.05
C PRO A 406 5.24 18.06 16.62
N ILE A 407 6.00 19.04 16.14
CA ILE A 407 5.89 20.46 16.51
C ILE A 407 5.89 21.30 15.23
N GLY A 408 5.30 22.50 15.31
CA GLY A 408 5.28 23.40 14.16
C GLY A 408 6.67 23.93 13.79
N LEU A 409 6.89 24.20 12.51
CA LEU A 409 8.17 24.65 11.96
C LEU A 409 8.76 25.89 12.67
N ALA A 410 7.93 26.84 13.10
CA ALA A 410 8.35 28.01 13.87
C ALA A 410 9.08 27.67 15.18
N GLN A 411 8.81 26.49 15.75
CA GLN A 411 9.39 26.04 17.01
C GLN A 411 10.72 25.30 16.82
N PHE A 412 11.09 24.91 15.59
CA PHE A 412 12.32 24.17 15.31
C PHE A 412 13.58 24.86 15.84
N PRO A 413 13.78 26.18 15.64
CA PRO A 413 15.00 26.86 16.09
C PRO A 413 15.21 26.75 17.61
N LYS A 414 14.14 26.93 18.38
CA LYS A 414 14.15 26.81 19.84
C LYS A 414 14.29 25.36 20.30
N ALA A 415 13.52 24.44 19.70
CA ALA A 415 13.48 23.04 20.11
C ALA A 415 14.77 22.27 19.79
N LEU A 416 15.45 22.61 18.69
CA LEU A 416 16.66 21.93 18.22
C LEU A 416 17.95 22.74 18.43
N GLY A 417 17.84 23.95 18.96
CA GLY A 417 18.97 24.85 19.24
C GLY A 417 19.70 25.31 17.97
N LEU A 418 18.96 25.76 16.95
CA LEU A 418 19.52 26.17 15.65
C LEU A 418 20.07 27.62 15.63
N GLY A 419 20.14 28.29 16.78
CA GLY A 419 20.57 29.69 16.91
C GLY A 419 19.44 30.71 16.66
N THR A 420 19.70 31.98 16.97
CA THR A 420 18.71 33.07 16.90
C THR A 420 18.52 33.67 15.50
N GLN A 421 19.33 33.27 14.52
CA GLN A 421 19.32 33.84 13.16
C GLN A 421 18.29 33.18 12.23
N LEU A 422 17.74 32.03 12.63
CA LEU A 422 16.72 31.30 11.90
C LEU A 422 15.39 31.47 12.63
N THR A 423 14.61 32.48 12.26
CA THR A 423 13.25 32.70 12.80
C THR A 423 12.25 32.66 11.67
N LYS A 424 11.16 31.92 11.83
CA LYS A 424 10.08 31.91 10.83
C LYS A 424 9.39 33.28 10.80
N GLY A 425 9.35 33.91 9.62
CA GLY A 425 8.56 35.13 9.38
C GLY A 425 7.07 34.86 9.22
N ASP A 426 6.27 35.93 9.15
CA ASP A 426 4.83 35.88 8.83
C ASP A 426 4.60 36.35 7.39
N PHE A 427 3.62 35.78 6.68
CA PHE A 427 3.32 36.10 5.28
C PHE A 427 1.82 36.32 5.02
N PRO A 428 1.42 37.28 4.17
CA PRO A 428 0.02 37.57 3.92
C PRO A 428 -0.67 36.53 3.00
N HIS A 429 -1.08 35.40 3.57
CA HIS A 429 -1.62 34.27 2.82
C HIS A 429 -2.88 34.59 2.01
N VAL A 430 -3.77 35.46 2.51
CA VAL A 430 -5.01 35.85 1.81
C VAL A 430 -4.71 36.84 0.69
N PHE A 431 -3.64 37.64 0.83
CA PHE A 431 -3.18 38.58 -0.20
C PHE A 431 -2.57 37.89 -1.42
N ASN A 432 -2.14 36.62 -1.28
CA ASN A 432 -1.59 35.83 -2.37
C ASN A 432 -2.70 35.41 -3.37
N GLN A 433 -3.01 36.34 -4.27
CA GLN A 433 -3.94 36.18 -5.37
C GLN A 433 -3.23 36.58 -6.68
N PRO A 434 -3.58 35.98 -7.83
CA PRO A 434 -2.94 36.28 -9.11
C PRO A 434 -2.90 37.77 -9.46
N GLU A 435 -3.90 38.54 -9.02
CA GLU A 435 -4.01 39.99 -9.27
C GLU A 435 -2.96 40.80 -8.50
N ASN A 436 -2.45 40.26 -7.39
CA ASN A 436 -1.45 40.89 -6.53
C ASN A 436 -0.03 40.40 -6.82
N TRP A 437 0.16 39.49 -7.79
CA TRP A 437 1.49 39.05 -8.19
C TRP A 437 2.23 40.18 -8.90
N GLY A 438 3.41 40.55 -8.38
CA GLY A 438 4.14 41.74 -8.81
C GLY A 438 3.69 43.05 -8.12
N TYR A 439 2.84 42.98 -7.09
CA TYR A 439 2.49 44.15 -6.30
C TYR A 439 3.70 44.75 -5.59
N VAL A 440 3.86 46.06 -5.73
CA VAL A 440 4.85 46.88 -5.00
C VAL A 440 4.11 48.08 -4.41
N GLY A 441 4.01 48.14 -3.09
CA GLY A 441 3.21 49.16 -2.40
C GLY A 441 3.29 49.05 -0.88
N PRO A 442 2.44 49.72 -0.10
CA PRO A 442 2.42 49.57 1.35
C PRO A 442 2.05 48.14 1.80
N TYR A 443 2.48 47.75 3.00
CA TYR A 443 2.08 46.48 3.61
C TYR A 443 0.54 46.40 3.75
N CYS A 444 -0.02 45.22 3.48
CA CYS A 444 -1.46 44.97 3.55
C CYS A 444 -1.96 44.88 5.01
N SER A 445 -3.28 44.99 5.19
CA SER A 445 -3.90 44.88 6.52
C SER A 445 -3.69 43.50 7.16
N ILE A 446 -3.81 43.42 8.48
CA ILE A 446 -3.67 42.16 9.22
C ILE A 446 -4.65 41.07 8.77
N GLU A 447 -5.84 41.47 8.31
CA GLU A 447 -6.85 40.54 7.79
C GLU A 447 -6.32 39.71 6.61
N MET A 448 -5.36 40.27 5.87
CA MET A 448 -4.74 39.63 4.72
C MET A 448 -3.70 38.55 5.09
N TYR A 449 -3.30 38.46 6.37
CA TYR A 449 -2.41 37.42 6.90
C TYR A 449 -3.15 36.13 7.30
N GLY A 450 -4.47 36.20 7.43
CA GLY A 450 -5.29 35.05 7.81
C GLY A 450 -5.11 34.62 9.27
N GLY A 451 -6.05 33.81 9.77
CA GLY A 451 -6.03 33.27 11.14
C GLY A 451 -7.20 33.71 12.01
N LYS A 452 -7.43 33.00 13.12
CA LYS A 452 -8.40 33.37 14.17
C LYS A 452 -7.73 34.33 15.14
N LYS A 453 -8.44 35.35 15.67
CA LYS A 453 -7.93 36.27 16.71
C LYS A 453 -7.35 35.47 17.90
N ASN A 454 -6.02 35.45 18.01
CA ASN A 454 -5.25 34.70 18.99
C ASN A 454 -3.92 35.44 19.29
N LYS A 455 -3.04 34.89 20.13
CA LYS A 455 -1.74 35.50 20.46
C LYS A 455 -0.82 35.78 19.25
N GLN A 456 -1.00 35.05 18.15
CA GLN A 456 -0.26 35.28 16.90
C GLN A 456 -0.77 36.54 16.17
N HIS A 457 -2.06 36.84 16.29
CA HIS A 457 -2.65 38.07 15.75
C HIS A 457 -2.04 39.32 16.40
N ASP A 458 -1.83 39.30 17.72
CA ASP A 458 -1.22 40.43 18.44
C ASP A 458 0.24 40.62 18.01
N SER A 459 1.02 39.54 17.89
CA SER A 459 2.42 39.62 17.43
C SER A 459 2.55 40.12 15.99
N ILE A 460 1.64 39.72 15.09
CA ILE A 460 1.61 40.21 13.71
C ILE A 460 1.22 41.69 13.67
N THR A 461 0.29 42.13 14.52
CA THR A 461 -0.11 43.54 14.63
C THR A 461 1.07 44.40 15.05
N ASP A 462 1.77 43.99 16.11
CA ASP A 462 2.97 44.69 16.61
C ASP A 462 4.10 44.71 15.58
N TRP A 463 4.23 43.63 14.78
CA TRP A 463 5.21 43.58 13.70
C TRP A 463 4.82 44.47 12.52
N LEU A 464 3.55 44.49 12.10
CA LEU A 464 3.04 45.34 11.03
C LEU A 464 3.18 46.83 11.36
N ALA A 465 2.91 47.21 12.62
CA ALA A 465 3.14 48.58 13.09
C ALA A 465 4.60 49.03 12.91
N LYS A 466 5.57 48.10 13.03
CA LYS A 466 7.00 48.40 12.78
C LYS A 466 7.35 48.49 11.30
N GLN A 467 6.48 48.03 10.40
CA GLN A 467 6.66 48.13 8.95
C GLN A 467 5.95 49.36 8.35
N GLU A 468 5.31 50.20 9.17
CA GLU A 468 4.62 51.40 8.70
C GLU A 468 5.60 52.34 7.97
N GLY A 469 5.22 52.78 6.75
CA GLY A 469 6.05 53.60 5.88
C GLY A 469 7.09 52.83 5.03
N ARG A 470 7.16 51.49 5.14
CA ARG A 470 7.99 50.66 4.26
C ARG A 470 7.22 50.16 3.04
N VAL A 471 7.95 49.82 1.99
CA VAL A 471 7.41 49.24 0.75
C VAL A 471 7.48 47.72 0.84
N PHE A 472 6.33 47.08 0.65
CA PHE A 472 6.14 45.66 0.47
C PHE A 472 6.25 45.31 -1.02
N ASP A 473 7.24 44.48 -1.36
CA ASP A 473 7.38 43.84 -2.66
C ASP A 473 6.90 42.40 -2.54
N PHE A 474 5.73 42.12 -3.11
CA PHE A 474 5.07 40.83 -2.94
C PHE A 474 5.94 39.66 -3.39
N ASN A 475 6.60 39.78 -4.56
CA ASN A 475 7.31 38.64 -5.11
C ASN A 475 8.60 38.36 -4.34
N LYS A 476 9.29 39.42 -3.89
CA LYS A 476 10.48 39.29 -3.04
C LYS A 476 10.13 38.64 -1.70
N GLU A 477 9.11 39.16 -1.02
CA GLU A 477 8.69 38.67 0.31
C GLU A 477 8.13 37.24 0.24
N TYR A 478 7.41 36.91 -0.83
CA TYR A 478 6.93 35.54 -1.06
C TYR A 478 8.07 34.55 -1.22
N LEU A 479 9.08 34.91 -2.03
CA LEU A 479 10.24 34.07 -2.26
C LEU A 479 11.07 33.92 -0.97
N ASP A 480 11.36 35.02 -0.28
CA ASP A 480 12.12 35.03 0.97
C ASP A 480 11.44 34.17 2.04
N TYR A 481 10.10 34.27 2.16
CA TYR A 481 9.30 33.43 3.05
C TYR A 481 9.44 31.93 2.73
N CYS A 482 9.26 31.54 1.46
CA CYS A 482 9.38 30.14 1.04
C CYS A 482 10.81 29.58 1.24
N LEU A 483 11.83 30.39 0.95
CA LEU A 483 13.23 30.01 1.16
C LEU A 483 13.54 29.84 2.65
N GLN A 484 13.05 30.75 3.49
CA GLN A 484 13.27 30.68 4.93
C GLN A 484 12.61 29.43 5.56
N ASP A 485 11.39 29.09 5.17
CA ASP A 485 10.70 27.88 5.63
C ASP A 485 11.48 26.61 5.25
N THR A 486 11.95 26.51 4.00
CA THR A 486 12.73 25.35 3.55
C THR A 486 14.11 25.28 4.20
N LEU A 487 14.74 26.41 4.51
CA LEU A 487 15.98 26.49 5.27
C LEU A 487 15.82 26.01 6.71
N ILE A 488 14.81 26.48 7.44
CA ILE A 488 14.53 26.05 8.81
C ILE A 488 14.26 24.55 8.84
N LEU A 489 13.48 24.05 7.87
CA LEU A 489 13.18 22.63 7.76
C LEU A 489 14.46 21.81 7.55
N ARG A 490 15.32 22.25 6.62
CA ARG A 490 16.60 21.59 6.29
C ARG A 490 17.51 21.51 7.51
N GLU A 491 17.79 22.63 8.15
CA GLU A 491 18.68 22.69 9.31
C GLU A 491 18.11 21.90 10.50
N GLY A 492 16.80 21.99 10.73
CA GLY A 492 16.13 21.19 11.75
C GLY A 492 16.21 19.69 11.50
N CYS A 493 15.90 19.24 10.28
CA CYS A 493 15.99 17.81 9.94
C CYS A 493 17.43 17.30 10.05
N LEU A 494 18.42 18.09 9.64
CA LEU A 494 19.82 17.68 9.76
C LEU A 494 20.32 17.63 11.18
N LYS A 495 19.92 18.58 12.01
CA LYS A 495 20.23 18.57 13.44
C LYS A 495 19.59 17.36 14.10
N TYR A 496 18.31 17.10 13.82
CA TYR A 496 17.59 15.93 14.32
C TYR A 496 18.25 14.62 13.86
N ALA A 497 18.56 14.47 12.58
CA ALA A 497 19.21 13.26 12.05
C ALA A 497 20.59 13.01 12.68
N ARG A 498 21.39 14.06 12.90
CA ARG A 498 22.67 13.97 13.61
C ARG A 498 22.46 13.51 15.06
N LEU A 499 21.57 14.18 15.80
CA LEU A 499 21.27 13.82 17.18
C LEU A 499 20.83 12.35 17.32
N ILE A 500 19.90 11.90 16.46
CA ILE A 500 19.46 10.50 16.48
C ILE A 500 20.59 9.56 16.10
N LYS A 501 21.43 9.89 15.13
CA LYS A 501 22.56 9.04 14.74
C LYS A 501 23.60 8.93 15.86
N ASP A 502 23.87 10.03 16.56
CA ASP A 502 24.83 10.08 17.66
C ASP A 502 24.34 9.27 18.88
N ILE A 503 23.04 9.36 19.20
CA ILE A 503 22.42 8.62 20.33
C ILE A 503 22.17 7.16 19.93
N CYS A 504 21.44 6.96 18.83
CA CYS A 504 20.86 5.67 18.48
C CYS A 504 21.70 4.89 17.46
N GLY A 505 22.77 5.43 16.89
CA GLY A 505 23.60 4.76 15.88
C GLY A 505 22.87 4.48 14.55
N LEU A 506 21.66 5.01 14.37
CA LEU A 506 20.81 4.78 13.20
C LEU A 506 20.44 6.10 12.54
N ASP A 507 20.29 6.09 11.21
CA ASP A 507 19.80 7.24 10.46
C ASP A 507 18.27 7.28 10.50
N ALA A 508 17.72 8.33 11.14
CA ALA A 508 16.29 8.47 11.41
C ALA A 508 15.43 8.35 10.16
N PHE A 509 15.77 9.12 9.12
CA PHE A 509 14.95 9.24 7.91
C PHE A 509 15.21 8.08 6.94
N VAL A 510 16.32 7.34 7.06
CA VAL A 510 16.55 6.13 6.26
C VAL A 510 15.83 4.93 6.88
N GLN A 511 15.90 4.78 8.21
CA GLN A 511 15.45 3.58 8.90
C GLN A 511 13.93 3.42 8.88
N SER A 512 13.19 4.49 9.18
CA SER A 512 11.73 4.50 9.39
C SER A 512 11.01 5.63 8.63
N ASN A 513 9.68 5.64 8.65
CA ASN A 513 8.83 6.75 8.19
C ASN A 513 8.21 7.54 9.36
N THR A 514 8.26 6.99 10.57
CA THR A 514 7.69 7.59 11.79
C THR A 514 8.64 7.42 12.97
N ILE A 515 8.48 8.27 13.99
CA ILE A 515 9.23 8.15 15.25
C ILE A 515 8.96 6.83 15.96
N ALA A 516 7.73 6.31 15.94
CA ALA A 516 7.40 5.01 16.53
C ALA A 516 8.13 3.87 15.81
N GLY A 517 8.15 3.87 14.48
CA GLY A 517 8.90 2.88 13.71
C GLY A 517 10.42 2.99 13.90
N LEU A 518 10.92 4.21 14.16
CA LEU A 518 12.32 4.44 14.49
C LEU A 518 12.63 3.88 15.87
N ALA A 519 11.82 4.17 16.89
CA ALA A 519 11.97 3.63 18.24
C ALA A 519 11.96 2.10 18.23
N MET A 520 11.06 1.47 17.47
CA MET A 520 11.04 0.02 17.30
C MET A 520 12.32 -0.51 16.65
N ALA A 521 12.84 0.20 15.63
CA ALA A 521 14.12 -0.17 15.02
C ALA A 521 15.28 -0.05 16.02
N VAL A 522 15.31 0.98 16.85
CA VAL A 522 16.33 1.13 17.89
C VAL A 522 16.22 0.01 18.92
N PHE A 523 15.01 -0.23 19.45
CA PHE A 523 14.75 -1.31 20.40
C PHE A 523 15.21 -2.68 19.87
N THR A 524 14.74 -3.03 18.68
CA THR A 524 15.03 -4.33 18.05
C THR A 524 16.50 -4.52 17.68
N THR A 525 17.26 -3.46 17.44
CA THR A 525 18.67 -3.57 17.02
C THR A 525 19.67 -3.40 18.16
N LYS A 526 19.33 -2.64 19.21
CA LYS A 526 20.24 -2.31 20.31
C LYS A 526 19.91 -2.96 21.65
N PHE A 527 18.63 -3.21 21.93
CA PHE A 527 18.17 -3.58 23.28
C PHE A 527 17.54 -4.97 23.35
N MET A 528 16.98 -5.46 22.25
CA MET A 528 16.35 -6.79 22.21
C MET A 528 17.42 -7.89 22.19
N GLU A 529 17.39 -8.73 23.22
CA GLU A 529 18.18 -9.96 23.24
C GLU A 529 17.65 -10.96 22.19
N PRO A 530 18.53 -11.71 21.50
CA PRO A 530 18.11 -12.72 20.53
C PRO A 530 17.14 -13.74 21.14
N ASN A 531 16.11 -14.13 20.37
CA ASN A 531 15.15 -15.17 20.73
C ASN A 531 14.32 -14.91 22.01
N THR A 532 14.13 -13.65 22.40
CA THR A 532 13.32 -13.31 23.59
C THR A 532 11.87 -13.00 23.29
N LEU A 533 11.58 -12.42 22.12
CA LEU A 533 10.21 -12.07 21.72
C LEU A 533 9.70 -13.05 20.67
N GLY A 534 8.82 -13.95 21.09
CA GLY A 534 8.12 -14.87 20.20
C GLY A 534 7.22 -14.12 19.20
N VAL A 535 7.26 -14.53 17.94
CA VAL A 535 6.28 -14.15 16.93
C VAL A 535 5.16 -15.15 16.98
N ILE A 536 3.99 -14.72 17.45
CA ILE A 536 2.76 -15.48 17.28
C ILE A 536 2.36 -15.39 15.80
N SER A 537 2.97 -16.24 15.00
CA SER A 537 2.46 -16.52 13.68
C SER A 537 1.10 -17.16 13.88
N ARG A 538 0.01 -16.43 13.63
CA ARG A 538 -1.32 -17.04 13.39
C ARG A 538 -1.26 -17.84 12.07
N ARG A 539 -0.45 -18.89 12.08
CA ARG A 539 -0.46 -20.01 11.14
C ARG A 539 -1.39 -21.02 11.77
N SER A 540 -2.68 -20.78 11.64
CA SER A 540 -3.63 -21.86 11.82
C SER A 540 -4.24 -22.10 10.46
N ASP A 541 -4.12 -23.33 9.99
CA ASP A 541 -5.17 -23.86 9.13
C ASP A 541 -6.51 -23.55 9.81
N VAL A 542 -7.39 -22.88 9.07
CA VAL A 542 -8.58 -22.25 9.64
C VAL A 542 -9.66 -23.33 9.79
N GLN A 543 -9.58 -24.08 10.88
CA GLN A 543 -10.62 -25.03 11.27
C GLN A 543 -11.60 -24.37 12.24
N SER A 544 -12.89 -24.64 12.09
CA SER A 544 -13.90 -24.16 13.04
C SER A 544 -13.73 -24.83 14.39
N HIS A 545 -14.19 -24.19 15.46
CA HIS A 545 -14.21 -24.77 16.81
C HIS A 545 -14.93 -26.13 16.84
N LYS A 546 -16.06 -26.23 16.13
CA LYS A 546 -16.84 -27.47 16.00
C LYS A 546 -16.04 -28.58 15.30
N ALA A 547 -15.33 -28.25 14.22
CA ALA A 547 -14.45 -29.20 13.55
C ALA A 547 -13.35 -29.72 14.49
N ARG A 548 -12.72 -28.83 15.25
CA ARG A 548 -11.66 -29.19 16.22
C ARG A 548 -12.20 -30.09 17.33
N CYS A 549 -13.37 -29.78 17.90
CA CYS A 549 -14.00 -30.60 18.93
C CYS A 549 -14.35 -32.00 18.41
N TRP A 550 -14.91 -32.08 17.20
CA TRP A 550 -15.22 -33.35 16.55
C TRP A 550 -13.97 -34.20 16.30
N LEU A 551 -12.92 -33.61 15.72
CA LEU A 551 -11.67 -34.31 15.43
C LEU A 551 -10.92 -34.71 16.71
N ALA A 552 -10.90 -33.87 17.74
CA ALA A 552 -10.29 -34.18 19.03
C ALA A 552 -11.01 -35.35 19.72
N HIS A 553 -12.35 -35.36 19.68
CA HIS A 553 -13.14 -36.48 20.19
C HIS A 553 -12.77 -37.78 19.48
N LEU A 554 -12.80 -37.80 18.14
CA LEU A 554 -12.43 -38.98 17.36
C LEU A 554 -10.98 -39.41 17.62
N ASN A 555 -10.06 -38.45 17.73
CA ASN A 555 -8.66 -38.76 18.03
C ASN A 555 -8.52 -39.48 19.37
N ALA A 556 -9.26 -39.05 20.39
CA ALA A 556 -9.22 -39.66 21.72
C ALA A 556 -9.96 -41.01 21.77
N THR A 557 -11.11 -41.15 21.12
CA THR A 557 -11.98 -42.32 21.25
C THR A 557 -11.69 -43.43 20.24
N GLU A 558 -11.32 -43.08 19.01
CA GLU A 558 -11.21 -44.04 17.91
C GLU A 558 -9.78 -44.19 17.39
N PHE A 559 -8.98 -43.12 17.39
CA PHE A 559 -7.65 -43.13 16.77
C PHE A 559 -6.48 -43.20 17.78
N GLY A 560 -6.74 -43.12 19.08
CA GLY A 560 -5.71 -43.27 20.12
C GLY A 560 -4.62 -42.20 20.09
N GLY A 561 -4.96 -40.97 19.70
CA GLY A 561 -4.05 -39.83 19.68
C GLY A 561 -3.23 -39.65 18.39
N ARG A 562 -3.30 -40.60 17.44
CA ARG A 562 -2.45 -40.61 16.23
C ARG A 562 -3.01 -39.84 15.03
N LEU A 563 -4.24 -39.33 15.13
CA LEU A 563 -4.86 -38.54 14.07
C LEU A 563 -4.09 -37.24 13.84
N ARG A 564 -3.76 -36.95 12.58
CA ARG A 564 -3.12 -35.70 12.19
C ARG A 564 -4.17 -34.65 11.84
N THR A 565 -4.14 -33.51 12.54
CA THR A 565 -5.09 -32.40 12.47
C THR A 565 -4.35 -31.06 12.54
N ALA A 566 -5.09 -29.94 12.46
CA ALA A 566 -4.52 -28.61 12.68
C ALA A 566 -3.80 -28.47 14.05
N ASP A 567 -4.19 -29.27 15.06
CA ASP A 567 -3.65 -29.25 16.42
C ASP A 567 -2.55 -30.28 16.68
N SER A 568 -2.25 -31.15 15.72
CA SER A 568 -1.34 -32.30 15.88
C SER A 568 -0.37 -32.43 14.70
N GLY A 569 0.41 -31.38 14.44
CA GLY A 569 1.40 -31.33 13.35
C GLY A 569 0.88 -30.80 12.00
N GLY A 570 -0.25 -30.09 12.03
CA GLY A 570 -0.88 -29.42 10.88
C GLY A 570 -1.69 -30.35 9.98
N GLU A 571 -2.63 -29.79 9.22
CA GLU A 571 -3.48 -30.55 8.29
C GLU A 571 -2.66 -31.33 7.25
N ALA A 572 -3.06 -32.57 6.99
CA ALA A 572 -2.46 -33.39 5.97
C ALA A 572 -2.94 -32.99 4.57
N PHE A 573 -2.19 -33.35 3.52
CA PHE A 573 -2.66 -33.25 2.15
C PHE A 573 -3.11 -34.62 1.64
N ALA A 574 -4.31 -34.68 1.08
CA ALA A 574 -4.81 -35.83 0.33
C ALA A 574 -5.21 -35.37 -1.07
N MET A 575 -4.69 -36.06 -2.10
CA MET A 575 -4.92 -35.73 -3.51
C MET A 575 -4.63 -34.25 -3.89
N GLY A 576 -3.60 -33.66 -3.28
CA GLY A 576 -3.14 -32.30 -3.58
C GLY A 576 -4.01 -31.18 -2.98
N ARG A 577 -4.94 -31.50 -2.08
CA ARG A 577 -5.66 -30.52 -1.24
C ARG A 577 -5.50 -30.88 0.23
N LYS A 578 -5.60 -29.89 1.12
CA LYS A 578 -5.62 -30.12 2.57
C LYS A 578 -6.92 -30.81 2.98
N VAL A 579 -6.84 -31.61 4.03
CA VAL A 579 -8.00 -32.29 4.65
C VAL A 579 -7.99 -32.05 6.16
N ASP A 580 -9.18 -32.02 6.77
CA ASP A 580 -9.32 -31.58 8.17
C ASP A 580 -8.66 -32.54 9.17
N GLY A 581 -8.80 -33.85 8.95
CA GLY A 581 -8.14 -34.90 9.72
C GLY A 581 -7.66 -36.03 8.83
N PHE A 582 -6.51 -36.62 9.16
CA PHE A 582 -5.96 -37.75 8.43
C PHE A 582 -5.28 -38.75 9.36
N ASP A 583 -5.61 -40.03 9.17
CA ASP A 583 -4.86 -41.13 9.74
C ASP A 583 -4.16 -41.93 8.64
N SER A 584 -2.85 -42.10 8.81
CA SER A 584 -2.01 -42.77 7.81
C SER A 584 -2.15 -44.30 7.85
N GLU A 585 -2.47 -44.87 9.02
CA GLU A 585 -2.49 -46.32 9.23
C GLU A 585 -3.75 -46.95 8.60
N THR A 586 -4.92 -46.39 8.85
CA THR A 586 -6.18 -46.83 8.24
C THR A 586 -6.46 -46.14 6.90
N ARG A 587 -5.57 -45.23 6.47
CA ARG A 587 -5.75 -44.36 5.29
C ARG A 587 -7.11 -43.66 5.32
N THR A 588 -7.50 -43.18 6.50
CA THR A 588 -8.78 -42.53 6.74
C THR A 588 -8.64 -41.02 6.63
N VAL A 589 -9.53 -40.40 5.85
CA VAL A 589 -9.68 -38.94 5.75
C VAL A 589 -10.96 -38.54 6.46
N LEU A 590 -10.85 -37.61 7.41
CA LEU A 590 -11.98 -37.00 8.10
C LEU A 590 -12.16 -35.59 7.54
N GLN A 591 -13.35 -35.28 7.02
CA GLN A 591 -13.70 -33.93 6.57
C GLN A 591 -14.88 -33.36 7.34
N PHE A 592 -14.74 -32.10 7.77
CA PHE A 592 -15.78 -31.34 8.44
C PHE A 592 -16.31 -30.25 7.51
N HIS A 593 -17.51 -30.47 6.98
CA HIS A 593 -18.15 -29.56 6.04
C HIS A 593 -18.93 -28.47 6.79
N GLY A 594 -18.25 -27.34 7.03
CA GLY A 594 -18.89 -26.09 7.44
C GLY A 594 -19.98 -25.67 6.45
N CYS A 595 -21.22 -25.49 6.91
CA CYS A 595 -22.39 -25.33 6.05
C CYS A 595 -22.28 -24.12 5.12
N PHE A 596 -21.77 -23.01 5.64
CA PHE A 596 -21.53 -21.77 4.89
C PHE A 596 -20.40 -21.94 3.86
N PHE A 597 -19.26 -22.48 4.27
CA PHE A 597 -18.08 -22.58 3.41
C PHE A 597 -18.17 -23.68 2.34
N HIS A 598 -19.01 -24.69 2.56
CA HIS A 598 -19.16 -25.87 1.69
C HIS A 598 -20.50 -25.93 0.95
N GLY A 599 -21.35 -24.90 1.07
CA GLY A 599 -22.55 -24.78 0.24
C GLY A 599 -23.70 -25.71 0.63
N CYS A 600 -23.90 -26.00 1.92
CA CYS A 600 -24.89 -27.00 2.33
C CYS A 600 -26.30 -26.72 1.77
N PRO A 601 -26.92 -27.64 1.00
CA PRO A 601 -28.24 -27.41 0.39
C PRO A 601 -29.38 -27.39 1.41
N LYS A 602 -29.20 -27.97 2.61
CA LYS A 602 -30.20 -27.90 3.69
C LYS A 602 -30.21 -26.52 4.35
N CYS A 603 -29.03 -25.96 4.66
CA CYS A 603 -28.91 -24.66 5.33
C CYS A 603 -29.04 -23.48 4.37
N PHE A 604 -28.73 -23.69 3.08
CA PHE A 604 -28.85 -22.69 2.02
C PHE A 604 -29.70 -23.27 0.86
N PRO A 605 -31.03 -23.34 1.02
CA PRO A 605 -31.92 -23.94 0.02
C PRO A 605 -31.91 -23.19 -1.31
N ASN A 606 -31.71 -21.87 -1.26
CA ASN A 606 -31.52 -21.05 -2.45
C ASN A 606 -30.05 -21.11 -2.91
N GLY A 607 -29.75 -22.11 -3.73
CA GLY A 607 -28.39 -22.38 -4.22
C GLY A 607 -27.80 -21.30 -5.14
N ASP A 608 -28.61 -20.36 -5.64
CA ASP A 608 -28.15 -19.28 -6.53
C ASP A 608 -27.62 -18.06 -5.76
N VAL A 609 -27.78 -18.04 -4.43
CA VAL A 609 -27.19 -17.01 -3.57
C VAL A 609 -25.66 -17.06 -3.70
N LEU A 610 -25.06 -15.90 -3.98
CA LEU A 610 -23.61 -15.76 -4.08
C LEU A 610 -22.98 -15.79 -2.68
N HIS A 611 -22.01 -16.68 -2.50
CA HIS A 611 -21.19 -16.71 -1.29
C HIS A 611 -20.29 -15.46 -1.26
N PRO A 612 -20.35 -14.62 -0.21
CA PRO A 612 -19.69 -13.30 -0.19
C PRO A 612 -18.16 -13.38 -0.28
N LEU A 613 -17.53 -14.43 0.29
CA LEU A 613 -16.07 -14.62 0.21
C LEU A 613 -15.57 -15.30 -1.08
N LYS A 614 -16.33 -16.23 -1.66
CA LYS A 614 -15.91 -17.01 -2.85
C LYS A 614 -16.42 -16.41 -4.17
N ASN A 615 -17.37 -15.48 -4.09
CA ASN A 615 -18.07 -14.87 -5.23
C ASN A 615 -18.60 -15.90 -6.23
N GLN A 616 -19.17 -16.99 -5.71
CA GLN A 616 -19.75 -18.10 -6.45
C GLN A 616 -21.09 -18.50 -5.85
N PRO A 617 -22.05 -18.99 -6.65
CA PRO A 617 -23.31 -19.52 -6.14
C PRO A 617 -23.06 -20.67 -5.14
N MET A 618 -23.85 -20.72 -4.06
CA MET A 618 -23.77 -21.80 -3.06
C MET A 618 -23.85 -23.20 -3.67
N ARG A 619 -24.67 -23.37 -4.73
CA ARG A 619 -24.76 -24.63 -5.49
C ARG A 619 -23.44 -25.05 -6.12
N ALA A 620 -22.67 -24.11 -6.66
CA ALA A 620 -21.40 -24.41 -7.33
C ALA A 620 -20.34 -24.85 -6.30
N ILE A 621 -20.37 -24.24 -5.11
CA ILE A 621 -19.51 -24.60 -3.98
C ILE A 621 -19.84 -26.00 -3.46
N TYR A 622 -21.14 -26.32 -3.36
CA TYR A 622 -21.59 -27.66 -3.00
C TYR A 622 -21.14 -28.72 -4.00
N GLU A 623 -21.37 -28.47 -5.29
CA GLU A 623 -20.95 -29.37 -6.37
C GLU A 623 -19.42 -29.60 -6.35
N GLU A 624 -18.62 -28.58 -6.05
CA GLU A 624 -17.18 -28.74 -5.87
C GLU A 624 -16.82 -29.58 -4.64
N THR A 625 -17.50 -29.35 -3.51
CA THR A 625 -17.28 -30.08 -2.25
C THR A 625 -17.61 -31.57 -2.41
N GLU A 626 -18.77 -31.88 -2.99
CA GLU A 626 -19.21 -33.24 -3.30
C GLU A 626 -18.24 -33.93 -4.25
N ARG A 627 -17.82 -33.22 -5.31
CA ARG A 627 -16.86 -33.74 -6.28
C ARG A 627 -15.53 -34.10 -5.62
N PHE A 628 -15.03 -33.24 -4.73
CA PHE A 628 -13.78 -33.49 -4.04
C PHE A 628 -13.91 -34.65 -3.04
N THR A 629 -15.03 -34.72 -2.30
CA THR A 629 -15.34 -35.82 -1.39
C THR A 629 -15.36 -37.16 -2.13
N ARG A 630 -16.08 -37.23 -3.27
CA ARG A 630 -16.11 -38.43 -4.12
C ARG A 630 -14.74 -38.82 -4.65
N LEU A 631 -13.93 -37.83 -5.02
CA LEU A 631 -12.57 -38.06 -5.49
C LEU A 631 -11.70 -38.68 -4.38
N LEU A 632 -11.79 -38.17 -3.15
CA LEU A 632 -11.09 -38.75 -2.00
C LEU A 632 -11.50 -40.20 -1.75
N SER A 633 -12.80 -40.49 -1.83
CA SER A 633 -13.35 -41.85 -1.63
C SER A 633 -12.83 -42.89 -2.62
N THR A 634 -12.21 -42.48 -3.73
CA THR A 634 -11.59 -43.43 -4.68
C THR A 634 -10.27 -44.03 -4.18
N ALA A 635 -9.58 -43.41 -3.21
CA ALA A 635 -8.27 -43.86 -2.73
C ALA A 635 -8.09 -43.87 -1.21
N TYR A 636 -9.08 -43.37 -0.46
CA TYR A 636 -9.05 -43.24 0.99
C TYR A 636 -10.41 -43.63 1.58
N ASN A 637 -10.41 -44.07 2.84
CA ASN A 637 -11.63 -44.23 3.60
C ASN A 637 -12.09 -42.85 4.09
N VAL A 638 -13.17 -42.30 3.53
CA VAL A 638 -13.58 -40.91 3.81
C VAL A 638 -14.79 -40.89 4.75
N ARG A 639 -14.67 -40.20 5.89
CA ARG A 639 -15.81 -39.85 6.75
C ARG A 639 -16.05 -38.36 6.72
N VAL A 640 -17.30 -37.99 6.55
CA VAL A 640 -17.74 -36.60 6.44
C VAL A 640 -18.69 -36.28 7.58
N MET A 641 -18.51 -35.13 8.20
CA MET A 641 -19.44 -34.54 9.15
C MET A 641 -19.88 -33.17 8.63
N TRP A 642 -21.19 -32.92 8.58
CA TRP A 642 -21.71 -31.59 8.28
C TRP A 642 -21.90 -30.80 9.57
N GLU A 643 -21.62 -29.51 9.51
CA GLU A 643 -21.72 -28.62 10.68
C GLU A 643 -23.10 -28.61 11.32
N HIS A 644 -24.18 -28.76 10.54
CA HIS A 644 -25.55 -28.80 11.06
C HIS A 644 -25.92 -30.15 11.69
N ASP A 645 -25.21 -31.22 11.36
CA ASP A 645 -25.42 -32.56 11.92
C ASP A 645 -24.58 -32.76 13.20
N TYR A 646 -23.62 -31.87 13.47
CA TYR A 646 -22.79 -31.92 14.67
C TYR A 646 -23.54 -31.37 15.89
N GLN A 647 -23.81 -32.26 16.84
CA GLN A 647 -24.30 -31.93 18.18
C GLN A 647 -23.07 -31.78 19.07
N ASP A 648 -22.95 -30.68 19.83
CA ASP A 648 -21.76 -30.26 20.60
C ASP A 648 -21.44 -31.21 21.80
N GLU A 649 -21.31 -32.51 21.55
CA GLU A 649 -21.02 -33.57 22.52
C GLU A 649 -19.52 -33.96 22.56
N GLY A 650 -18.65 -33.14 21.94
CA GLY A 650 -17.21 -33.40 21.84
C GLY A 650 -16.43 -33.09 23.13
N ALA A 651 -15.20 -33.61 23.21
CA ALA A 651 -14.26 -33.25 24.28
C ALA A 651 -14.00 -31.73 24.26
N PRO A 652 -14.00 -31.04 25.42
CA PRO A 652 -13.80 -29.60 25.47
C PRO A 652 -12.39 -29.26 25.01
N VAL A 653 -12.26 -28.78 23.77
CA VAL A 653 -11.00 -28.21 23.28
C VAL A 653 -10.92 -26.80 23.85
N GLN A 654 -9.90 -26.53 24.66
CA GLN A 654 -9.70 -25.20 25.22
C GLN A 654 -9.54 -24.20 24.08
N GLN A 655 -10.43 -23.21 24.02
CA GLN A 655 -10.31 -22.15 23.03
C GLN A 655 -8.99 -21.40 23.28
N PRO A 656 -8.23 -21.07 22.21
CA PRO A 656 -7.13 -20.15 22.35
C PRO A 656 -7.65 -18.88 23.02
N ILE A 657 -6.98 -18.43 24.09
CA ILE A 657 -7.32 -17.17 24.74
C ILE A 657 -7.29 -16.09 23.66
N ARG A 658 -8.43 -15.42 23.47
CA ARG A 658 -8.52 -14.21 22.65
C ARG A 658 -7.83 -13.09 23.40
N LEU A 659 -6.53 -12.93 23.16
CA LEU A 659 -5.71 -11.91 23.81
C LEU A 659 -6.26 -10.50 23.57
N GLU A 660 -6.95 -10.30 22.45
CA GLU A 660 -7.61 -9.04 22.10
C GLU A 660 -8.70 -8.68 23.11
N ASP A 661 -9.42 -9.67 23.66
CA ASP A 661 -10.47 -9.45 24.66
C ASP A 661 -9.89 -8.84 25.95
N ALA A 662 -8.60 -9.06 26.25
CA ALA A 662 -7.93 -8.43 27.39
C ALA A 662 -7.66 -6.93 27.20
N LEU A 663 -7.64 -6.44 25.95
CA LEU A 663 -7.52 -5.02 25.62
C LEU A 663 -8.86 -4.27 25.75
N PHE A 664 -9.99 -4.99 25.69
CA PHE A 664 -11.33 -4.44 25.91
C PHE A 664 -11.67 -4.40 27.42
N GLY A 665 -12.52 -3.45 27.81
CA GLY A 665 -12.94 -3.26 29.21
C GLY A 665 -12.04 -2.33 30.02
N GLY A 666 -11.94 -1.06 29.62
CA GLY A 666 -11.35 -0.02 30.47
C GLY A 666 -12.09 0.03 31.82
N ARG A 667 -11.36 -0.14 32.93
CA ARG A 667 -11.90 0.02 34.28
C ARG A 667 -11.86 1.51 34.61
N THR A 668 -12.84 2.22 34.08
CA THR A 668 -13.04 3.64 34.39
C THR A 668 -14.18 3.74 35.38
N GLU A 669 -13.92 4.34 36.54
CA GLU A 669 -14.92 4.45 37.61
C GLU A 669 -14.94 5.87 38.17
N ALA A 670 -16.15 6.40 38.32
CA ALA A 670 -16.39 7.71 38.90
C ALA A 670 -16.96 7.51 40.32
N PHE A 671 -16.08 7.52 41.31
CA PHE A 671 -16.47 7.29 42.71
C PHE A 671 -17.13 8.52 43.32
N VAL A 672 -16.64 9.72 42.96
CA VAL A 672 -17.15 10.98 43.48
C VAL A 672 -17.40 11.94 42.31
N PRO A 673 -18.65 12.38 42.07
CA PRO A 673 -18.99 13.24 40.93
C PRO A 673 -18.40 14.65 41.04
N HIS A 674 -18.09 15.09 42.26
CA HIS A 674 -17.58 16.42 42.51
C HIS A 674 -16.70 16.47 43.77
N ALA A 675 -15.54 17.10 43.70
CA ALA A 675 -14.62 17.30 44.81
C ALA A 675 -13.95 18.68 44.73
N GLU A 676 -13.78 19.32 45.89
CA GLU A 676 -13.09 20.61 46.04
C GLU A 676 -11.92 20.46 47.01
N ALA A 677 -10.84 21.18 46.72
CA ALA A 677 -9.70 21.28 47.62
C ALA A 677 -10.06 22.24 48.77
N THR A 678 -9.63 21.92 49.99
CA THR A 678 -9.75 22.78 51.17
C THR A 678 -8.37 23.21 51.65
N GLU A 679 -8.28 24.02 52.69
CA GLU A 679 -6.98 24.39 53.28
C GLU A 679 -6.14 23.18 53.71
N THR A 680 -6.80 22.10 54.16
CA THR A 680 -6.16 20.90 54.71
C THR A 680 -6.14 19.71 53.74
N VAL A 681 -7.04 19.68 52.76
CA VAL A 681 -7.16 18.57 51.80
C VAL A 681 -6.85 19.06 50.40
N GLN A 682 -5.82 18.48 49.80
CA GLN A 682 -5.44 18.75 48.42
C GLN A 682 -6.04 17.69 47.48
N LEU A 683 -6.26 18.07 46.22
CA LEU A 683 -6.61 17.12 45.18
C LEU A 683 -5.38 16.83 44.31
N ARG A 684 -5.15 15.56 44.02
CA ARG A 684 -4.03 15.10 43.19
C ARG A 684 -4.54 14.35 41.98
N TYR A 685 -3.88 14.52 40.84
CA TYR A 685 -4.13 13.74 39.64
C TYR A 685 -2.82 13.08 39.19
N ARG A 686 -2.79 11.75 39.22
CA ARG A 686 -1.60 10.96 38.92
C ARG A 686 -1.86 10.01 37.77
N ASP A 687 -0.89 9.90 36.87
CA ASP A 687 -0.87 8.88 35.81
C ASP A 687 0.32 7.94 36.01
N VAL A 688 0.14 6.63 35.82
CA VAL A 688 1.24 5.69 35.93
C VAL A 688 2.12 5.78 34.70
N LEU A 689 3.42 5.98 34.91
CA LEU A 689 4.40 5.95 33.85
C LEU A 689 4.51 4.56 33.26
N LYS A 690 3.86 4.39 32.12
CA LYS A 690 4.16 3.36 31.14
C LYS A 690 5.31 3.86 30.27
N ALA A 691 5.99 2.98 29.55
CA ALA A 691 6.97 3.41 28.57
C ALA A 691 6.28 4.16 27.40
N GLU A 692 5.90 5.39 27.64
CA GLU A 692 5.63 6.44 26.66
C GLU A 692 6.59 7.57 27.00
N SER A 693 7.45 7.90 26.03
CA SER A 693 8.46 8.94 26.12
C SER A 693 7.87 10.30 26.53
N SER A 694 7.80 10.57 27.83
CA SER A 694 7.71 11.94 28.33
C SER A 694 9.12 12.54 28.28
N GLY A 695 9.24 13.61 27.49
CA GLY A 695 10.51 14.33 27.33
C GLY A 695 11.04 14.84 28.67
N SER A 696 12.37 14.88 28.81
CA SER A 696 13.02 15.42 30.02
C SER A 696 12.62 16.89 30.22
N PRO A 697 12.01 17.27 31.35
CA PRO A 697 11.61 18.65 31.60
C PRO A 697 12.83 19.49 31.94
N GLY A 698 13.32 20.31 31.00
CA GLY A 698 14.18 21.49 31.27
C GLY A 698 15.46 21.29 32.12
N MET A 699 15.94 20.06 32.32
CA MET A 699 17.08 19.76 33.18
C MET A 699 18.41 20.18 32.56
N THR A 700 19.37 20.60 33.39
CA THR A 700 20.76 20.80 33.00
C THR A 700 21.42 19.46 32.64
N GLU A 701 22.47 19.47 31.82
CA GLU A 701 23.12 18.22 31.36
C GLU A 701 23.72 17.40 32.52
N ASP A 702 24.20 18.05 33.57
CA ASP A 702 24.70 17.37 34.78
C ASP A 702 23.58 16.68 35.58
N ALA A 703 22.43 17.33 35.71
CA ALA A 703 21.26 16.74 36.37
C ALA A 703 20.69 15.54 35.58
N LYS A 704 20.79 15.60 34.25
CA LYS A 704 20.38 14.52 33.35
C LYS A 704 21.34 13.32 33.41
N ALA A 705 22.65 13.55 33.49
CA ALA A 705 23.63 12.49 33.69
C ALA A 705 23.45 11.79 35.05
N ALA A 706 23.22 12.57 36.12
CA ALA A 706 22.91 12.03 37.44
C ALA A 706 21.60 11.24 37.45
N TYR A 707 20.57 11.72 36.75
CA TYR A 707 19.31 11.00 36.58
C TYR A 707 19.50 9.65 35.87
N MET A 708 20.19 9.64 34.72
CA MET A 708 20.48 8.42 33.95
C MET A 708 21.31 7.41 34.76
N ALA A 709 22.29 7.87 35.53
CA ALA A 709 23.08 7.03 36.42
C ALA A 709 22.23 6.41 37.54
N SER A 710 21.40 7.23 38.22
CA SER A 710 20.52 6.75 39.29
C SER A 710 19.43 5.79 38.79
N PHE A 711 18.98 5.95 37.54
CA PHE A 711 18.03 5.02 36.93
C PHE A 711 18.70 3.70 36.57
N PHE A 712 19.92 3.73 36.00
CA PHE A 712 20.68 2.51 35.71
C PHE A 712 20.98 1.70 36.97
N GLU A 713 21.32 2.38 38.07
CA GLU A 713 21.60 1.73 39.35
C GLU A 713 20.37 1.06 39.98
N ARG A 714 19.17 1.62 39.76
CA ARG A 714 17.90 1.08 40.29
C ARG A 714 17.26 0.00 39.43
N GLU A 715 17.20 0.23 38.12
CA GLU A 715 16.43 -0.60 37.18
C GLU A 715 17.34 -1.56 36.38
N GLY A 716 18.67 -1.40 36.45
CA GLY A 716 19.62 -2.15 35.61
C GLY A 716 19.59 -1.75 34.12
N VAL A 717 18.78 -0.75 33.76
CA VAL A 717 18.55 -0.30 32.37
C VAL A 717 19.19 1.07 32.14
N ARG A 718 20.05 1.21 31.13
CA ARG A 718 20.61 2.52 30.75
C ARG A 718 19.58 3.29 29.95
N LEU A 719 19.00 4.35 30.53
CA LEU A 719 18.12 5.27 29.80
C LEU A 719 18.93 6.07 28.79
N GLU A 720 18.75 5.79 27.50
CA GLU A 720 19.07 6.72 26.42
C GLU A 720 17.78 7.10 25.70
N LYS A 721 17.68 8.40 25.35
CA LYS A 721 16.46 9.05 24.84
C LYS A 721 15.87 8.33 23.61
N ALA A 722 14.80 7.54 23.80
CA ALA A 722 13.60 7.43 22.93
C ALA A 722 12.98 6.03 22.96
N LEU A 723 11.81 5.87 23.61
CA LEU A 723 10.92 4.71 23.47
C LEU A 723 9.50 5.23 23.26
N GLY A 724 8.91 4.98 22.08
CA GLY A 724 7.56 5.39 21.69
C GLY A 724 6.60 4.21 21.50
N GLN A 725 5.29 4.52 21.51
CA GLN A 725 4.13 3.61 21.52
C GLN A 725 4.24 2.34 20.66
N ILE A 726 3.78 1.22 21.25
CA ILE A 726 4.12 -0.14 20.80
C ILE A 726 2.98 -0.87 20.05
N LEU A 727 1.72 -0.41 20.05
CA LEU A 727 0.63 -1.14 19.36
C LEU A 727 -0.31 -0.29 18.50
N PRO A 728 -0.54 -0.70 17.23
CA PRO A 728 -1.73 -0.31 16.47
C PRO A 728 -2.97 -1.07 16.95
N ALA A 729 -4.15 -0.42 16.93
CA ALA A 729 -5.45 -1.03 17.22
C ALA A 729 -5.95 -1.94 16.08
N ASP A 730 -6.90 -2.83 16.37
CA ASP A 730 -7.44 -3.83 15.41
C ASP A 730 -8.59 -3.31 14.50
N ASP A 731 -9.11 -2.11 14.74
CA ASP A 731 -10.19 -1.46 13.96
C ASP A 731 -9.65 -0.33 13.05
N LEU A 732 -8.59 -0.65 12.30
CA LEU A 732 -7.94 0.34 11.43
C LEU A 732 -8.77 0.61 10.19
N THR A 733 -9.10 1.89 10.05
CA THR A 733 -9.51 2.46 8.78
C THR A 733 -8.49 2.13 7.69
N SER A 734 -8.97 1.60 6.56
CA SER A 734 -8.18 1.39 5.36
C SER A 734 -8.45 2.51 4.35
N THR A 735 -7.39 2.91 3.63
CA THR A 735 -7.47 3.92 2.58
C THR A 735 -6.90 3.36 1.29
N GLU A 736 -7.62 3.49 0.18
CA GLU A 736 -7.14 3.08 -1.14
C GLU A 736 -7.45 4.12 -2.21
N ILE A 737 -6.68 4.11 -3.30
CA ILE A 737 -6.90 4.95 -4.48
C ILE A 737 -7.49 4.06 -5.58
N VAL A 738 -8.66 4.44 -6.10
CA VAL A 738 -9.28 3.81 -7.26
C VAL A 738 -9.19 4.71 -8.47
N ASP A 739 -9.01 4.10 -9.64
CA ASP A 739 -8.78 4.75 -10.92
C ASP A 739 -9.88 4.49 -11.96
N SER A 740 -10.97 3.83 -11.56
CA SER A 740 -12.13 3.58 -12.41
C SER A 740 -13.45 3.68 -11.64
N TYR A 741 -14.51 4.03 -12.37
CA TYR A 741 -15.86 4.10 -11.83
C TYR A 741 -16.34 2.72 -11.37
N GLU A 742 -15.99 1.64 -12.08
CA GLU A 742 -16.37 0.28 -11.73
C GLU A 742 -15.73 -0.18 -10.42
N ALA A 743 -14.42 0.08 -10.25
CA ALA A 743 -13.72 -0.24 -9.00
C ALA A 743 -14.29 0.56 -7.83
N TRP A 744 -14.57 1.85 -8.05
CA TRP A 744 -15.22 2.71 -7.06
C TRP A 744 -16.62 2.21 -6.68
N LEU A 745 -17.46 1.90 -7.67
CA LEU A 745 -18.82 1.40 -7.45
C LEU A 745 -18.81 0.02 -6.78
N GLN A 746 -17.89 -0.87 -7.15
CA GLN A 746 -17.72 -2.17 -6.53
C GLN A 746 -17.42 -2.05 -5.04
N ARG A 747 -16.61 -1.07 -4.63
CA ARG A 747 -16.34 -0.81 -3.21
C ARG A 747 -17.53 -0.21 -2.48
N LEU A 748 -18.22 0.76 -3.09
CA LEU A 748 -19.40 1.36 -2.46
C LEU A 748 -20.55 0.37 -2.25
N THR A 749 -20.65 -0.62 -3.13
CA THR A 749 -21.70 -1.66 -3.09
C THR A 749 -21.27 -2.91 -2.33
N ASP A 750 -20.03 -2.98 -1.85
CA ASP A 750 -19.52 -4.12 -1.09
C ASP A 750 -20.15 -4.14 0.32
N PRO A 751 -21.00 -5.14 0.63
CA PRO A 751 -21.70 -5.20 1.91
C PRO A 751 -20.77 -5.54 3.09
N SER A 752 -19.53 -5.98 2.81
CA SER A 752 -18.53 -6.33 3.84
C SER A 752 -17.78 -5.13 4.38
N ILE A 753 -17.93 -3.94 3.77
CA ILE A 753 -17.25 -2.72 4.19
C ILE A 753 -18.23 -1.58 4.49
N LYS A 754 -17.78 -0.64 5.31
CA LYS A 754 -18.45 0.62 5.61
C LYS A 754 -17.53 1.73 5.13
N VAL A 755 -17.89 2.32 3.99
CA VAL A 755 -17.21 3.52 3.46
C VAL A 755 -17.47 4.70 4.40
N LYS A 756 -16.41 5.44 4.70
CA LYS A 756 -16.42 6.63 5.56
C LYS A 756 -16.34 7.91 4.75
N SER A 757 -15.40 7.97 3.81
CA SER A 757 -15.14 9.16 3.01
C SER A 757 -14.70 8.77 1.60
N CYS A 758 -15.00 9.66 0.65
CA CYS A 758 -14.60 9.57 -0.75
C CYS A 758 -14.09 10.96 -1.16
N GLU A 759 -12.81 11.08 -1.45
CA GLU A 759 -12.19 12.35 -1.82
C GLU A 759 -11.50 12.23 -3.19
N PRO A 760 -11.73 13.16 -4.13
CA PRO A 760 -11.02 13.15 -5.41
C PRO A 760 -9.54 13.48 -5.23
N ILE A 761 -8.67 12.73 -5.91
CA ILE A 761 -7.24 13.02 -6.04
C ILE A 761 -6.96 13.32 -7.51
N GLY A 762 -6.75 14.59 -7.84
CA GLY A 762 -6.66 15.03 -9.23
C GLY A 762 -7.99 14.84 -9.97
N GLU A 763 -7.94 14.70 -11.30
CA GLU A 763 -9.15 14.69 -12.14
C GLU A 763 -9.77 13.29 -12.30
N CYS A 764 -8.98 12.24 -12.06
CA CYS A 764 -9.29 10.89 -12.53
C CYS A 764 -9.28 9.81 -11.43
N PHE A 765 -8.89 10.17 -10.20
CA PHE A 765 -8.71 9.21 -9.12
C PHE A 765 -9.56 9.57 -7.92
N MET A 766 -10.07 8.55 -7.24
CA MET A 766 -10.82 8.70 -5.99
C MET A 766 -10.07 8.00 -4.86
N MET A 767 -9.87 8.70 -3.75
CA MET A 767 -9.45 8.12 -2.49
C MET A 767 -10.66 7.66 -1.72
N LEU A 768 -10.68 6.38 -1.34
CA LEU A 768 -11.73 5.75 -0.56
C LEU A 768 -11.19 5.41 0.82
N GLU A 769 -11.86 5.92 1.85
CA GLU A 769 -11.64 5.53 3.23
C GLU A 769 -12.76 4.57 3.66
N TYR A 770 -12.41 3.39 4.16
CA TYR A 770 -13.40 2.41 4.59
C TYR A 770 -12.94 1.61 5.80
N LYS A 771 -13.92 1.04 6.50
CA LYS A 771 -13.71 0.06 7.57
C LYS A 771 -14.39 -1.26 7.21
N PRO A 772 -13.82 -2.42 7.58
CA PRO A 772 -14.56 -3.68 7.53
C PRO A 772 -15.80 -3.58 8.44
N ARG A 773 -16.95 -4.11 8.00
CA ARG A 773 -18.10 -4.29 8.89
C ARG A 773 -17.82 -5.48 9.81
N ILE A 774 -17.83 -5.22 11.12
CA ILE A 774 -17.63 -6.23 12.16
C ILE A 774 -18.65 -7.36 11.95
N GLY A 775 -18.16 -8.60 11.79
CA GLY A 775 -18.98 -9.81 11.65
C GLY A 775 -19.12 -10.41 10.25
N VAL A 776 -18.69 -9.73 9.17
CA VAL A 776 -18.81 -10.27 7.78
C VAL A 776 -17.45 -10.66 7.17
N ALA A 777 -16.37 -10.03 7.63
CA ALA A 777 -15.01 -10.41 7.26
C ALA A 777 -14.44 -11.34 8.34
N GLY A 778 -14.05 -12.57 7.96
CA GLY A 778 -13.15 -13.36 8.79
C GLY A 778 -11.96 -12.49 9.16
N GLU A 779 -11.71 -12.36 10.46
CA GLU A 779 -10.63 -11.58 11.05
C GLU A 779 -9.40 -11.61 10.13
N ARG A 780 -9.13 -10.52 9.40
CA ARG A 780 -7.86 -10.36 8.69
C ARG A 780 -6.83 -10.12 9.78
N ALA A 781 -6.40 -11.21 10.40
CA ALA A 781 -5.30 -11.24 11.32
C ALA A 781 -4.10 -10.58 10.64
N PHE A 782 -3.67 -9.43 11.16
CA PHE A 782 -2.41 -8.85 10.75
C PHE A 782 -1.32 -9.88 11.01
N LYS A 783 -0.59 -10.29 9.96
CA LYS A 783 0.53 -11.26 10.05
C LYS A 783 1.67 -10.83 10.99
N TYR A 784 1.62 -9.61 11.53
CA TYR A 784 2.73 -8.98 12.23
C TYR A 784 2.33 -8.17 13.48
N ALA A 785 1.09 -8.28 13.99
CA ALA A 785 0.71 -7.64 15.25
C ALA A 785 1.15 -8.52 16.43
N ASN A 786 1.96 -7.97 17.34
CA ASN A 786 2.34 -8.64 18.58
C ASN A 786 1.40 -8.22 19.72
N VAL A 787 0.14 -8.66 19.62
CA VAL A 787 -0.92 -8.44 20.60
C VAL A 787 -0.47 -8.74 22.05
N PRO A 788 0.32 -9.79 22.33
CA PRO A 788 0.86 -10.04 23.67
C PRO A 788 1.53 -8.82 24.32
N ILE A 789 2.33 -8.04 23.58
CA ILE A 789 3.04 -6.89 24.17
C ILE A 789 2.04 -5.87 24.70
N GLY A 790 0.93 -5.62 23.99
CA GLY A 790 -0.09 -4.68 24.42
C GLY A 790 -0.90 -5.16 25.60
N VAL A 791 -1.14 -6.47 25.66
CA VAL A 791 -1.77 -7.09 26.82
C VAL A 791 -0.86 -6.95 28.04
N PHE A 792 0.44 -7.22 27.93
CA PHE A 792 1.38 -7.11 29.07
C PHE A 792 1.54 -5.67 29.56
N THR A 793 1.73 -4.69 28.67
CA THR A 793 1.86 -3.27 29.09
C THR A 793 0.59 -2.75 29.75
N THR A 794 -0.58 -3.11 29.20
CA THR A 794 -1.88 -2.71 29.77
C THR A 794 -2.15 -3.43 31.09
N SER A 795 -1.80 -4.71 31.20
CA SER A 795 -1.96 -5.49 32.43
C SER A 795 -1.04 -4.98 33.54
N HIS A 796 0.20 -4.63 33.24
CA HIS A 796 1.12 -4.07 34.22
C HIS A 796 0.62 -2.73 34.78
N ALA A 797 0.16 -1.83 33.91
CA ALA A 797 -0.46 -0.57 34.35
C ALA A 797 -1.68 -0.79 35.25
N ARG A 798 -2.53 -1.77 34.92
CA ARG A 798 -3.69 -2.14 35.75
C ARG A 798 -3.29 -2.67 37.13
N LEU A 799 -2.22 -3.46 37.22
CA LEU A 799 -1.70 -3.94 38.51
C LEU A 799 -1.20 -2.77 39.36
N ARG A 800 -0.44 -1.84 38.76
CA ARG A 800 0.01 -0.63 39.46
C ARG A 800 -1.14 0.24 39.93
N LEU A 801 -2.14 0.45 39.08
CA LEU A 801 -3.36 1.16 39.47
C LEU A 801 -4.05 0.47 40.64
N TYR A 802 -4.16 -0.86 40.63
CA TYR A 802 -4.77 -1.60 41.72
C TYR A 802 -4.01 -1.42 43.05
N GLU A 803 -2.68 -1.51 43.04
CA GLU A 803 -1.83 -1.21 44.20
C GLU A 803 -2.07 0.21 44.75
N ALA A 804 -2.18 1.20 43.84
CA ALA A 804 -2.47 2.58 44.24
C ALA A 804 -3.88 2.74 44.82
N LEU A 805 -4.90 2.14 44.21
CA LEU A 805 -6.28 2.18 44.69
C LEU A 805 -6.42 1.52 46.07
N GLU A 806 -5.72 0.42 46.33
CA GLU A 806 -5.71 -0.26 47.62
C GLU A 806 -5.12 0.62 48.72
N GLY A 807 -3.99 1.29 48.46
CA GLY A 807 -3.39 2.22 49.41
C GLY A 807 -4.16 3.55 49.58
N LEU A 808 -4.87 3.99 48.54
CA LEU A 808 -5.69 5.21 48.58
C LEU A 808 -7.03 5.00 49.27
N GLY A 809 -7.65 3.82 49.10
CA GLY A 809 -8.93 3.46 49.70
C GLY A 809 -10.05 4.43 49.32
N THR A 810 -10.79 4.92 50.32
CA THR A 810 -11.94 5.82 50.13
C THR A 810 -11.58 7.24 49.68
N ARG A 811 -10.29 7.56 49.58
CA ARG A 811 -9.79 8.88 49.13
C ARG A 811 -9.83 9.04 47.61
N VAL A 812 -10.05 7.94 46.88
CA VAL A 812 -10.17 7.96 45.42
C VAL A 812 -11.44 8.71 44.99
N ILE A 813 -11.27 9.63 44.05
CA ILE A 813 -12.35 10.43 43.45
C ILE A 813 -12.75 9.83 42.10
N TYR A 814 -11.76 9.49 41.29
CA TYR A 814 -11.93 8.98 39.93
C TYR A 814 -10.73 8.10 39.57
N ALA A 815 -10.96 7.04 38.81
CA ALA A 815 -9.89 6.24 38.22
C ALA A 815 -10.19 5.96 36.74
N ASP A 816 -9.17 6.05 35.90
CA ASP A 816 -9.17 5.49 34.54
C ASP A 816 -8.23 4.28 34.48
N THR A 817 -7.93 3.80 33.27
CA THR A 817 -7.16 2.57 33.02
C THR A 817 -5.73 2.61 33.59
N ASP A 818 -5.19 3.81 33.80
CA ASP A 818 -3.81 4.09 34.18
C ASP A 818 -3.62 5.29 35.10
N SER A 819 -4.68 6.06 35.34
CA SER A 819 -4.61 7.29 36.12
C SER A 819 -5.62 7.30 37.26
N VAL A 820 -5.32 8.06 38.30
CA VAL A 820 -6.12 8.17 39.51
C VAL A 820 -6.17 9.61 40.01
N VAL A 821 -7.36 10.06 40.37
CA VAL A 821 -7.61 11.33 41.05
C VAL A 821 -8.00 11.01 42.50
N TYR A 822 -7.36 11.65 43.47
CA TYR A 822 -7.59 11.37 44.88
C TYR A 822 -7.44 12.60 45.78
N ARG A 823 -8.00 12.51 46.98
CA ARG A 823 -7.78 13.46 48.09
C ARG A 823 -6.50 13.10 48.83
N CYS A 824 -5.67 14.09 49.12
CA CYS A 824 -4.44 13.94 49.87
C CYS A 824 -4.41 14.88 51.08
N SER A 825 -4.10 14.32 52.26
CA SER A 825 -3.78 15.06 53.48
C SER A 825 -2.32 14.79 53.90
N PRO A 826 -1.66 15.72 54.60
CA PRO A 826 -0.27 15.52 55.04
C PRO A 826 -0.07 14.24 55.86
N GLY A 827 0.91 13.42 55.50
CA GLY A 827 1.28 12.19 56.22
C GLY A 827 0.51 10.93 55.82
N GLU A 828 -0.47 11.04 54.92
CA GLU A 828 -1.16 9.87 54.36
C GLU A 828 -0.36 9.21 53.22
N TYR A 829 -0.67 7.96 52.90
CA TYR A 829 -0.09 7.27 51.75
C TYR A 829 -0.39 8.04 50.46
N GLU A 830 0.64 8.20 49.64
CA GLU A 830 0.53 8.64 48.26
C GLU A 830 1.18 7.61 47.35
N PRO A 831 0.63 7.37 46.15
CA PRO A 831 1.32 6.61 45.12
C PRO A 831 2.72 7.20 44.89
N PRO A 832 3.78 6.37 44.81
CA PRO A 832 5.14 6.85 44.74
C PRO A 832 5.35 7.68 43.48
N GLY A 833 5.54 8.99 43.67
CA GLY A 833 5.80 9.93 42.60
C GLY A 833 7.17 9.71 41.99
N GLY A 834 7.31 9.97 40.68
CA GLY A 834 8.61 9.96 40.03
C GLY A 834 8.53 9.91 38.51
N SER A 835 9.68 9.75 37.87
CA SER A 835 9.85 9.76 36.41
C SER A 835 10.27 8.41 35.83
N SER A 836 10.19 7.33 36.63
CA SER A 836 10.61 5.98 36.25
C SER A 836 9.42 5.06 35.96
N LEU A 837 9.68 3.92 35.30
CA LEU A 837 8.64 2.95 34.92
C LEU A 837 7.90 2.43 36.16
N GLY A 838 6.56 2.48 36.14
CA GLY A 838 5.72 2.07 37.27
C GLY A 838 5.63 3.08 38.42
N GLN A 839 6.31 4.24 38.32
CA GLN A 839 6.09 5.40 39.20
C GLN A 839 4.95 6.28 38.65
N TRP A 840 4.51 7.24 39.45
CA TRP A 840 3.36 8.08 39.14
C TRP A 840 3.78 9.51 38.78
N THR A 841 3.36 10.02 37.62
CA THR A 841 3.55 11.42 37.21
C THR A 841 2.39 12.30 37.63
N ASP A 842 2.68 13.57 37.92
CA ASP A 842 1.64 14.58 38.14
C ASP A 842 1.08 15.06 36.81
N GLU A 843 -0.22 14.94 36.64
CA GLU A 843 -0.95 15.49 35.49
C GLU A 843 -1.36 16.95 35.74
N VAL A 844 -1.29 17.42 36.99
CA VAL A 844 -1.50 18.84 37.30
C VAL A 844 -0.25 19.62 36.86
N PRO A 845 -0.38 20.70 36.07
CA PRO A 845 0.77 21.48 35.61
C PRO A 845 1.67 21.94 36.77
N ALA A 846 2.98 21.88 36.58
CA ALA A 846 3.95 22.24 37.62
C ALA A 846 3.68 23.64 38.19
N GLY A 847 3.67 23.74 39.53
CA GLY A 847 3.39 24.98 40.26
C GLY A 847 1.91 25.33 40.38
N CYS A 848 1.00 24.63 39.70
CA CYS A 848 -0.43 24.85 39.82
C CYS A 848 -1.04 23.94 40.91
N ARG A 849 -2.12 24.42 41.54
CA ARG A 849 -2.89 23.66 42.54
C ARG A 849 -4.26 23.32 41.98
N MET A 850 -4.63 22.04 41.97
CA MET A 850 -5.99 21.64 41.62
C MET A 850 -6.97 22.04 42.73
N VAL A 851 -7.94 22.88 42.40
CA VAL A 851 -8.92 23.43 43.36
C VAL A 851 -10.27 22.71 43.27
N GLN A 852 -10.61 22.17 42.11
CA GLN A 852 -11.91 21.52 41.90
C GLN A 852 -11.79 20.42 40.84
N PHE A 853 -12.49 19.31 41.06
CA PHE A 853 -12.67 18.23 40.11
C PHE A 853 -14.17 17.89 40.00
N THR A 854 -14.67 17.75 38.77
CA THR A 854 -16.06 17.37 38.50
C THR A 854 -16.09 16.33 37.38
N THR A 855 -16.86 15.26 37.56
CA THR A 855 -17.09 14.22 36.56
C THR A 855 -18.58 13.97 36.35
N GLY A 856 -18.99 13.85 35.09
CA GLY A 856 -20.34 13.42 34.71
C GLY A 856 -20.43 11.91 34.46
N GLY A 857 -19.34 11.18 34.65
CA GLY A 857 -19.23 9.75 34.38
C GLY A 857 -17.87 9.37 33.75
N PRO A 858 -17.69 8.09 33.41
CA PRO A 858 -16.46 7.58 32.79
C PRO A 858 -16.01 8.42 31.58
N LYS A 859 -14.75 8.84 31.60
CA LYS A 859 -14.09 9.64 30.54
C LYS A 859 -14.74 10.99 30.23
N LEU A 860 -15.60 11.48 31.12
CA LEU A 860 -16.21 12.81 31.06
C LEU A 860 -15.93 13.54 32.37
N TYR A 861 -14.83 14.28 32.42
CA TYR A 861 -14.45 15.05 33.60
C TYR A 861 -13.79 16.38 33.25
N ARG A 862 -13.77 17.28 34.23
CA ARG A 862 -13.12 18.59 34.19
C ARG A 862 -12.46 18.81 35.55
N TYR A 863 -11.28 19.43 35.54
CA TYR A 863 -10.68 19.99 36.74
C TYR A 863 -10.31 21.46 36.54
N VAL A 864 -10.23 22.19 37.65
CA VAL A 864 -9.84 23.60 37.70
C VAL A 864 -8.57 23.70 38.52
N VAL A 865 -7.61 24.47 38.01
CA VAL A 865 -6.33 24.73 38.68
C VAL A 865 -6.18 26.22 38.96
N GLU A 866 -5.62 26.52 40.12
CA GLU A 866 -5.08 27.82 40.46
C GLU A 866 -3.63 27.87 39.98
N LYS A 867 -3.29 28.91 39.22
CA LYS A 867 -1.93 29.12 38.72
C LYS A 867 -1.12 29.85 39.81
N PRO A 868 0.19 29.61 39.89
CA PRO A 868 1.05 30.45 40.71
C PRO A 868 1.04 31.87 40.11
N ASP A 869 0.95 32.88 40.99
CA ASP A 869 1.05 34.30 40.62
C ASP A 869 2.41 34.65 39.98
#